data_AF-A0AA88GFL0-F1
#
_entry.id   AF-A0AA88GFL0-F1
#
_cell.length_a   1.000
_cell.length_b   1.000
_cell.length_c   1.000
_cell.angle_alpha   90.00
_cell.angle_beta   90.00
_cell.angle_gamma   90.00
#
_symmetry.space_group_name_H-M   'P 1'
#
loop_
_entity.id
_entity.type
_entity.pdbx_description
1 polymer ?
#
loop_
_entity_poly.entity_id
_entity_poly.type
_entity_poly.pdbx_seq_one_letter_code
_entity_poly.pdbx_strand_id
1 'polypeptide(L)'
;MPLSKQQRKKKTIQHELTINDDDHDEHENGDDDFDDLDQRASSSSVSNHTQRILYNRVEVEKELAIKKQYGQNKAGTSLFSLSSYDGNNFISDHQDFEIEQENDSDRELKIQSPKTCPSSNESLLAISDRLMGSIWGHVYGDVVGCPIEGWKSGEIRKFYGNKDLQLFDFSQIITKGYPSKELMASKDFKQLEKKRQVSSKKERKESATELFLRHIRPVGIHSDDTQQGLALMNAIIEFVLENYQDEPTSSKLLPIKVEFVEFWAKWLMAGFSEGNCEIVRPSSGDSDESHTPILLAKNARAFRQFGSNTSRALKKLTLQKCSAYDSGSNTFGIGGMMRCAIAPICFALKDYLIKMDLFGESKEFLKCQQNEEQDDIYEKSKSNENRKQSKHASSSSQTIGDDDPILKALSYFSYSQCLTTHSTIESATVTFASNVIAYKFIECGNNEETIDWLLDHLPRILARHETYWFEMSFCPSLKRNQEKSANQMFTLYDPLNHSIHTVSSILMELFDYMKDHKEDDSLLKDLREKISENAKKAKQKPMKACVNQGFCLLGGIHSIVIALLPERTSIILNAHPSKALMQSKNTRCNIPFPELLLYSVITNGYDTDTVGAISGYMLGARFGVSSWILHKSCIVDFERIEKYGEKIVKFWMDRNHPTMKEITTTSPYSSIVEAKLNSIQLIESMEEYLNQERLLSVYCSIQRHQIMDTYVPMYRPNTTQTSGHDEEMVLSKRTDYHSLLNLQ
;
A
#
# COMPACT_ATOMS: atom_id res chain seq x y z
N MET A 1 -6.95 -51.61 -46.09
CA MET A 1 -8.17 -50.86 -46.45
C MET A 1 -9.01 -50.68 -45.20
N PRO A 2 -9.30 -49.45 -44.74
CA PRO A 2 -10.11 -49.22 -43.54
C PRO A 2 -11.56 -48.84 -43.88
N LEU A 3 -12.52 -49.25 -43.05
CA LEU A 3 -13.89 -48.74 -43.06
C LEU A 3 -14.31 -48.21 -41.68
N SER A 4 -14.72 -46.94 -41.74
CA SER A 4 -15.55 -46.06 -40.90
C SER A 4 -15.89 -46.38 -39.43
N LYS A 5 -15.60 -45.36 -38.60
CA LYS A 5 -16.15 -45.13 -37.25
C LYS A 5 -17.59 -44.59 -37.32
N GLN A 6 -18.47 -45.19 -36.52
CA GLN A 6 -19.83 -44.73 -36.26
C GLN A 6 -19.87 -43.49 -35.35
N GLN A 7 -20.82 -42.61 -35.66
CA GLN A 7 -21.15 -41.36 -34.99
C GLN A 7 -21.93 -41.60 -33.67
N ARG A 8 -21.54 -40.91 -32.59
CA ARG A 8 -22.40 -40.68 -31.42
C ARG A 8 -22.87 -39.22 -31.43
N LYS A 9 -24.17 -39.00 -31.65
CA LYS A 9 -24.86 -37.71 -31.49
C LYS A 9 -25.00 -37.37 -30.01
N LYS A 10 -24.51 -36.21 -29.57
CA LYS A 10 -24.94 -35.53 -28.33
C LYS A 10 -26.04 -34.54 -28.70
N LYS A 11 -27.22 -34.70 -28.08
CA LYS A 11 -28.29 -33.68 -28.06
C LYS A 11 -27.88 -32.61 -27.05
N THR A 12 -27.77 -31.36 -27.50
CA THR A 12 -27.72 -30.18 -26.64
C THR A 12 -29.13 -29.59 -26.63
N ILE A 13 -29.73 -29.48 -25.44
CA ILE A 13 -30.99 -28.79 -25.21
C ILE A 13 -30.63 -27.32 -24.97
N GLN A 14 -31.06 -26.43 -25.86
CA GLN A 14 -31.03 -24.98 -25.64
C GLN A 14 -32.37 -24.59 -24.99
N HIS A 15 -32.29 -23.98 -23.82
CA HIS A 15 -33.38 -23.17 -23.26
C HIS A 15 -33.09 -21.72 -23.63
N GLU A 16 -33.96 -21.14 -24.46
CA GLU A 16 -34.02 -19.70 -24.69
C GLU A 16 -34.67 -19.03 -23.48
N LEU A 17 -33.95 -18.09 -22.87
CA LEU A 17 -34.50 -17.06 -21.99
C LEU A 17 -34.25 -15.73 -22.69
N THR A 18 -35.33 -15.16 -23.22
CA THR A 18 -35.39 -13.79 -23.76
C THR A 18 -35.41 -12.80 -22.59
N ILE A 19 -34.40 -11.93 -22.55
CA ILE A 19 -34.40 -10.69 -21.76
C ILE A 19 -34.40 -9.57 -22.81
N ASN A 20 -35.44 -8.73 -22.77
CA ASN A 20 -35.54 -7.52 -23.58
C ASN A 20 -34.79 -6.40 -22.85
N ASP A 21 -33.71 -5.90 -23.45
CA ASP A 21 -33.08 -4.63 -23.11
C ASP A 21 -33.38 -3.65 -24.26
N ASP A 22 -34.39 -2.80 -24.08
CA ASP A 22 -34.65 -1.63 -24.90
C ASP A 22 -34.09 -0.41 -24.16
N ASP A 23 -32.87 0.01 -24.51
CA ASP A 23 -32.33 1.33 -24.15
C ASP A 23 -32.20 2.16 -25.44
N HIS A 24 -32.94 3.27 -25.48
CA HIS A 24 -32.96 4.25 -26.55
C HIS A 24 -31.70 5.13 -26.50
N ASP A 25 -30.89 5.08 -27.55
CA ASP A 25 -29.82 6.04 -27.82
C ASP A 25 -30.40 7.29 -28.52
N GLU A 26 -30.40 8.44 -27.85
CA GLU A 26 -30.65 9.74 -28.46
C GLU A 26 -29.33 10.29 -29.06
N HIS A 27 -29.36 10.54 -30.37
CA HIS A 27 -28.30 11.20 -31.11
C HIS A 27 -28.46 12.72 -31.05
N GLU A 28 -27.55 13.43 -30.38
CA GLU A 28 -27.35 14.87 -30.58
C GLU A 28 -26.30 15.11 -31.68
N ASN A 29 -26.73 15.82 -32.73
CA ASN A 29 -25.88 16.39 -33.76
C ASN A 29 -25.38 17.76 -33.29
N GLY A 30 -24.08 18.00 -33.34
CA GLY A 30 -23.48 19.32 -33.19
C GLY A 30 -22.41 19.51 -34.25
N ASP A 31 -22.77 20.22 -35.32
CA ASP A 31 -21.85 20.87 -36.24
C ASP A 31 -21.24 22.09 -35.54
N ASP A 32 -19.92 22.30 -35.66
CA ASP A 32 -19.33 23.63 -35.52
C ASP A 32 -18.01 23.71 -36.30
N ASP A 33 -18.06 24.50 -37.36
CA ASP A 33 -16.96 25.02 -38.16
C ASP A 33 -16.14 26.03 -37.34
N PHE A 34 -14.80 25.95 -37.36
CA PHE A 34 -13.94 27.09 -37.08
C PHE A 34 -12.64 27.03 -37.89
N ASP A 35 -12.57 27.88 -38.91
CA ASP A 35 -11.38 28.25 -39.68
C ASP A 35 -10.54 29.31 -38.95
N ASP A 36 -9.23 29.26 -39.27
CA ASP A 36 -8.21 30.32 -39.28
C ASP A 36 -8.06 31.30 -38.10
N LEU A 37 -6.86 31.33 -37.51
CA LEU A 37 -6.07 32.57 -37.38
C LEU A 37 -4.59 32.29 -37.07
N ASP A 38 -3.77 33.16 -37.65
CA ASP A 38 -2.35 33.01 -37.94
C ASP A 38 -1.47 33.88 -37.01
N GLN A 39 -0.20 33.47 -36.87
CA GLN A 39 1.01 34.28 -36.69
C GLN A 39 1.37 35.10 -35.42
N ARG A 40 2.60 34.79 -34.94
CA ARG A 40 3.67 35.61 -34.30
C ARG A 40 3.63 35.87 -32.78
N ALA A 41 4.63 35.32 -32.08
CA ALA A 41 5.50 36.09 -31.15
C ALA A 41 6.79 35.31 -30.81
N SER A 42 7.82 36.09 -30.53
CA SER A 42 9.25 35.78 -30.47
C SER A 42 9.75 35.22 -29.14
N SER A 43 10.86 34.50 -29.25
CA SER A 43 11.77 34.04 -28.20
C SER A 43 12.13 35.07 -27.11
N SER A 44 12.01 34.70 -25.83
CA SER A 44 13.09 34.82 -24.84
C SER A 44 12.72 34.21 -23.46
N SER A 45 13.57 33.26 -23.03
CA SER A 45 13.94 32.86 -21.66
C SER A 45 12.88 32.74 -20.54
N VAL A 46 12.48 31.50 -20.20
CA VAL A 46 12.30 31.02 -18.81
C VAL A 46 12.57 29.50 -18.74
N SER A 47 13.71 29.08 -18.16
CA SER A 47 14.17 27.67 -18.20
C SER A 47 14.09 26.88 -16.89
N ASN A 48 13.52 27.40 -15.80
CA ASN A 48 13.84 26.83 -14.48
C ASN A 48 12.96 25.69 -13.95
N HIS A 49 11.75 25.45 -14.47
CA HIS A 49 10.89 24.38 -13.92
C HIS A 49 10.99 23.07 -14.72
N THR A 50 11.01 23.14 -16.06
CA THR A 50 11.17 21.95 -16.91
C THR A 50 12.59 21.36 -16.84
N GLN A 51 13.62 22.18 -16.59
CA GLN A 51 14.99 21.69 -16.35
C GLN A 51 15.11 20.91 -15.04
N ARG A 52 14.23 21.14 -14.05
CA ARG A 52 14.24 20.43 -12.76
C ARG A 52 13.79 18.96 -12.90
N ILE A 53 12.99 18.65 -13.91
CA ILE A 53 12.52 17.28 -14.20
C ILE A 53 13.58 16.47 -14.98
N LEU A 54 14.41 17.15 -15.80
CA LEU A 54 15.62 16.55 -16.41
C LEU A 54 16.82 16.51 -15.44
N TYR A 55 16.71 17.14 -14.27
CA TYR A 55 17.74 17.28 -13.24
C TYR A 55 18.01 15.99 -12.44
N ASN A 56 17.11 15.00 -12.52
CA ASN A 56 17.18 13.78 -11.72
C ASN A 56 18.41 12.92 -12.00
N ARG A 57 18.98 12.92 -13.20
CA ARG A 57 20.10 12.02 -13.49
C ARG A 57 21.39 12.42 -12.76
N VAL A 58 21.72 13.72 -12.77
CA VAL A 58 22.97 14.22 -12.16
C VAL A 58 22.89 14.18 -10.64
N GLU A 59 21.72 14.46 -10.07
CA GLU A 59 21.52 14.44 -8.62
C GLU A 59 21.47 13.01 -8.07
N VAL A 60 20.87 12.06 -8.79
CA VAL A 60 20.96 10.62 -8.47
C VAL A 60 22.40 10.11 -8.59
N GLU A 61 23.15 10.49 -9.62
CA GLU A 61 24.57 10.12 -9.75
C GLU A 61 25.42 10.71 -8.61
N LYS A 62 25.13 11.95 -8.15
CA LYS A 62 25.75 12.55 -6.97
C LYS A 62 25.36 11.84 -5.67
N GLU A 63 24.09 11.50 -5.49
CA GLU A 63 23.60 10.80 -4.30
C GLU A 63 24.20 9.40 -4.19
N LEU A 64 24.29 8.67 -5.31
CA LEU A 64 24.99 7.39 -5.41
C LEU A 64 26.49 7.52 -5.10
N ALA A 65 27.15 8.59 -5.58
CA ALA A 65 28.55 8.87 -5.26
C ALA A 65 28.76 9.17 -3.77
N ILE A 66 27.89 9.99 -3.16
CA ILE A 66 27.91 10.32 -1.73
C ILE A 66 27.68 9.05 -0.89
N LYS A 67 26.70 8.21 -1.23
CA LYS A 67 26.43 6.95 -0.50
C LYS A 67 27.58 5.95 -0.63
N LYS A 68 28.22 5.87 -1.81
CA LYS A 68 29.44 5.06 -2.02
C LYS A 68 30.60 5.55 -1.14
N GLN A 69 30.72 6.87 -0.94
CA GLN A 69 31.71 7.49 -0.05
C GLN A 69 31.39 7.23 1.44
N TYR A 70 30.12 7.32 1.85
CA TYR A 70 29.70 7.00 3.23
C TYR A 70 29.83 5.51 3.58
N GLY A 71 29.56 4.61 2.63
CA GLY A 71 29.77 3.17 2.81
C GLY A 71 31.24 2.78 3.02
N GLN A 72 32.16 3.54 2.43
CA GLN A 72 33.61 3.36 2.65
C GLN A 72 34.07 3.91 4.01
N ASN A 73 33.48 5.01 4.48
CA ASN A 73 33.87 5.63 5.76
C ASN A 73 33.38 4.88 7.00
N LYS A 74 32.23 4.19 6.94
CA LYS A 74 31.76 3.32 8.04
C LYS A 74 32.56 2.02 8.19
N ALA A 75 33.29 1.58 7.15
CA ALA A 75 34.20 0.44 7.25
C ALA A 75 35.53 0.80 7.95
N GLY A 76 35.84 2.08 8.14
CA GLY A 76 37.11 2.57 8.70
C GLY A 76 37.06 3.09 10.14
N THR A 77 35.90 3.12 10.80
CA THR A 77 35.72 3.80 12.10
C THR A 77 35.28 2.87 13.26
N SER A 78 35.67 1.60 13.22
CA SER A 78 35.60 0.67 14.36
C SER A 78 36.99 0.36 14.92
N LEU A 79 37.72 1.38 15.38
CA LEU A 79 38.96 1.18 16.14
C LEU A 79 39.29 2.42 16.98
N PHE A 80 38.93 2.37 18.27
CA PHE A 80 39.54 2.98 19.47
C PHE A 80 38.55 2.70 20.64
N SER A 81 38.90 2.22 21.83
CA SER A 81 40.19 2.18 22.53
C SER A 81 40.26 1.02 23.54
N LEU A 82 41.36 0.27 23.57
CA LEU A 82 41.87 -0.39 24.76
C LEU A 82 43.28 0.17 25.00
N SER A 83 43.48 0.69 26.21
CA SER A 83 44.65 1.44 26.64
C SER A 83 45.93 0.60 26.67
N SER A 84 47.00 1.25 26.27
CA SER A 84 48.41 0.90 26.37
C SER A 84 48.86 0.17 27.63
N TYR A 85 49.59 -0.93 27.45
CA TYR A 85 50.66 -1.35 28.35
C TYR A 85 51.90 -1.66 27.51
N ASP A 86 53.01 -1.01 27.86
CA ASP A 86 54.35 -1.22 27.32
C ASP A 86 54.89 -2.62 27.65
N GLY A 87 55.71 -3.18 26.76
CA GLY A 87 56.56 -4.31 27.11
C GLY A 87 57.16 -5.06 25.92
N ASN A 88 58.36 -4.65 25.50
CA ASN A 88 59.28 -5.47 24.72
C ASN A 88 59.53 -6.83 25.41
N ASN A 89 59.40 -7.95 24.68
CA ASN A 89 60.49 -8.93 24.52
C ASN A 89 60.09 -10.12 23.63
N PHE A 90 60.99 -10.40 22.69
CA PHE A 90 61.12 -11.64 21.92
C PHE A 90 61.59 -12.76 22.85
N ILE A 91 60.82 -13.84 23.03
CA ILE A 91 61.34 -15.21 23.27
C ILE A 91 60.34 -16.20 22.66
N SER A 92 60.84 -17.06 21.78
CA SER A 92 60.21 -18.28 21.29
C SER A 92 60.17 -19.31 22.41
N ASP A 93 59.03 -19.94 22.68
CA ASP A 93 59.01 -21.34 23.13
C ASP A 93 57.63 -21.98 22.96
N HIS A 94 57.68 -23.20 22.42
CA HIS A 94 56.59 -24.17 22.39
C HIS A 94 56.28 -24.62 23.82
N GLN A 95 55.03 -24.46 24.27
CA GLN A 95 54.48 -25.30 25.34
C GLN A 95 53.02 -25.66 25.07
N ASP A 96 52.78 -26.95 25.20
CA ASP A 96 51.52 -27.66 25.11
C ASP A 96 50.49 -27.11 26.11
N PHE A 97 49.27 -26.84 25.64
CA PHE A 97 48.13 -26.54 26.51
C PHE A 97 47.29 -27.80 26.69
N GLU A 98 47.33 -28.32 27.92
CA GLU A 98 46.38 -29.29 28.45
C GLU A 98 44.97 -28.69 28.46
N ILE A 99 43.99 -29.48 28.03
CA ILE A 99 42.58 -29.15 28.08
C ILE A 99 42.09 -29.52 29.49
N GLU A 100 41.95 -28.52 30.37
CA GLU A 100 41.16 -28.67 31.59
C GLU A 100 39.66 -28.61 31.23
N GLN A 101 38.97 -29.73 31.48
CA GLN A 101 37.51 -29.79 31.49
C GLN A 101 37.00 -29.16 32.79
N GLU A 102 36.53 -27.92 32.73
CA GLU A 102 35.73 -27.34 33.81
C GLU A 102 34.27 -27.83 33.72
N ASN A 103 33.80 -28.38 34.84
CA ASN A 103 32.45 -28.87 35.08
C ASN A 103 31.45 -27.69 35.11
N ASP A 104 30.48 -27.73 34.21
CA ASP A 104 29.40 -26.74 34.07
C ASP A 104 28.17 -27.18 34.88
N SER A 105 28.31 -27.24 36.21
CA SER A 105 27.18 -27.37 37.14
C SER A 105 27.22 -26.20 38.12
N ASP A 106 26.15 -25.39 38.12
CA ASP A 106 25.83 -24.31 39.07
C ASP A 106 26.11 -22.86 38.64
N ARG A 107 25.85 -22.52 37.37
CA ARG A 107 25.60 -21.12 36.98
C ARG A 107 24.14 -20.73 37.24
N GLU A 108 23.86 -20.28 38.46
CA GLU A 108 22.63 -19.55 38.78
C GLU A 108 22.51 -18.32 37.86
N LEU A 109 21.59 -18.40 36.89
CA LEU A 109 21.14 -17.28 36.06
C LEU A 109 20.47 -16.23 36.95
N LYS A 110 21.25 -15.24 37.40
CA LYS A 110 20.70 -13.96 37.87
C LYS A 110 20.00 -13.29 36.69
N ILE A 111 18.68 -13.50 36.61
CA ILE A 111 17.78 -12.74 35.75
C ILE A 111 17.94 -11.27 36.14
N GLN A 112 18.69 -10.51 35.34
CA GLN A 112 18.74 -9.05 35.46
C GLN A 112 17.35 -8.52 35.14
N SER A 113 16.82 -7.70 36.05
CA SER A 113 15.57 -6.95 35.86
C SER A 113 15.57 -6.19 34.52
N PRO A 114 14.41 -5.98 33.89
CA PRO A 114 14.30 -5.38 32.56
C PRO A 114 15.11 -4.08 32.47
N LYS A 115 15.94 -3.98 31.42
CA LYS A 115 16.70 -2.77 31.10
C LYS A 115 15.76 -1.57 31.12
N THR A 116 16.12 -0.56 31.91
CA THR A 116 15.44 0.74 32.01
C THR A 116 15.06 1.26 30.63
N CYS A 117 13.81 1.71 30.48
CA CYS A 117 13.29 2.31 29.25
C CYS A 117 14.31 3.31 28.66
N PRO A 118 14.50 3.31 27.33
CA PRO A 118 15.36 4.29 26.67
C PRO A 118 14.97 5.70 27.12
N SER A 119 15.96 6.59 27.23
CA SER A 119 15.73 7.98 27.61
C SER A 119 14.56 8.55 26.80
N SER A 120 13.66 9.27 27.46
CA SER A 120 12.35 9.64 26.89
C SER A 120 12.44 10.28 25.51
N ASN A 121 13.55 10.96 25.18
CA ASN A 121 13.76 11.63 23.90
C ASN A 121 14.14 10.69 22.73
N GLU A 122 14.94 9.65 22.99
CA GLU A 122 15.35 8.69 21.96
C GLU A 122 14.14 7.90 21.42
N SER A 123 13.19 7.62 22.32
CA SER A 123 11.91 7.02 21.96
C SER A 123 11.10 7.90 21.00
N LEU A 124 11.18 9.23 21.10
CA LEU A 124 10.34 10.13 20.29
C LEU A 124 10.80 10.23 18.85
N LEU A 125 12.12 10.35 18.67
CA LEU A 125 12.73 10.39 17.34
C LEU A 125 12.48 9.07 16.63
N ALA A 126 12.59 7.94 17.34
CA ALA A 126 12.29 6.63 16.77
C ALA A 126 10.82 6.48 16.36
N ILE A 127 9.87 6.93 17.19
CA ILE A 127 8.44 6.91 16.85
C ILE A 127 8.16 7.81 15.64
N SER A 128 8.75 9.01 15.62
CA SER A 128 8.58 9.97 14.53
C SER A 128 9.15 9.43 13.21
N ASP A 129 10.32 8.80 13.27
CA ASP A 129 10.96 8.14 12.13
C ASP A 129 10.09 6.99 11.60
N ARG A 130 9.41 6.24 12.47
CA ARG A 130 8.47 5.16 12.11
C ARG A 130 7.14 5.67 11.55
N LEU A 131 6.60 6.76 12.09
CA LEU A 131 5.41 7.43 11.53
C LEU A 131 5.70 7.91 10.10
N MET A 132 6.78 8.68 9.95
CA MET A 132 7.28 9.15 8.66
C MET A 132 7.60 7.97 7.73
N GLY A 133 8.23 6.94 8.29
CA GLY A 133 8.57 5.69 7.62
C GLY A 133 7.36 5.01 7.03
N SER A 134 6.26 4.89 7.77
CA SER A 134 5.04 4.23 7.29
C SER A 134 4.46 4.92 6.05
N ILE A 135 4.42 6.25 6.03
CA ILE A 135 3.88 7.04 4.92
C ILE A 135 4.80 6.94 3.71
N TRP A 136 6.09 7.23 3.89
CA TRP A 136 7.06 7.12 2.81
C TRP A 136 7.21 5.69 2.30
N GLY A 137 7.12 4.70 3.17
CA GLY A 137 7.17 3.30 2.82
C GLY A 137 5.99 2.91 1.94
N HIS A 138 4.78 3.39 2.26
CA HIS A 138 3.59 3.21 1.41
C HIS A 138 3.84 3.75 -0.01
N VAL A 139 4.28 5.01 -0.10
CA VAL A 139 4.52 5.65 -1.41
C VAL A 139 5.69 5.04 -2.15
N TYR A 140 6.77 4.71 -1.45
CA TYR A 140 7.95 4.12 -2.04
C TYR A 140 7.66 2.72 -2.58
N GLY A 141 6.95 1.90 -1.82
CA GLY A 141 6.50 0.59 -2.25
C GLY A 141 5.68 0.65 -3.54
N ASP A 142 4.72 1.57 -3.59
CA ASP A 142 3.91 1.86 -4.78
C ASP A 142 4.77 2.30 -5.97
N VAL A 143 5.57 3.36 -5.82
CA VAL A 143 6.42 3.93 -6.88
C VAL A 143 7.40 2.91 -7.45
N VAL A 144 7.96 2.05 -6.59
CA VAL A 144 8.90 1.02 -7.01
C VAL A 144 8.19 -0.12 -7.76
N GLY A 145 6.97 -0.46 -7.34
CA GLY A 145 6.15 -1.51 -7.96
C GLY A 145 5.48 -1.08 -9.27
N CYS A 146 5.07 0.19 -9.37
CA CYS A 146 4.32 0.79 -10.48
C CYS A 146 4.87 0.48 -11.88
N PRO A 147 6.16 0.71 -12.18
CA PRO A 147 6.67 0.58 -13.54
C PRO A 147 6.59 -0.86 -14.09
N ILE A 148 6.56 -1.86 -13.21
CA ILE A 148 6.58 -3.28 -13.58
C ILE A 148 5.27 -4.00 -13.20
N GLU A 149 4.20 -3.24 -12.98
CA GLU A 149 2.87 -3.81 -12.73
C GLU A 149 2.44 -4.75 -13.87
N GLY A 150 1.96 -5.93 -13.49
CA GLY A 150 1.52 -6.97 -14.44
C GLY A 150 2.66 -7.78 -15.08
N TRP A 151 3.91 -7.54 -14.70
CA TRP A 151 5.06 -8.29 -15.23
C TRP A 151 5.21 -9.65 -14.58
N LYS A 152 5.77 -10.59 -15.35
CA LYS A 152 6.16 -11.90 -14.80
C LYS A 152 7.47 -11.78 -14.05
N SER A 153 7.60 -12.54 -12.97
CA SER A 153 8.83 -12.66 -12.19
C SER A 153 10.10 -12.88 -13.04
N GLY A 154 10.04 -13.76 -14.05
CA GLY A 154 11.17 -14.01 -14.95
C GLY A 154 11.54 -12.82 -15.85
N GLU A 155 10.59 -11.97 -16.21
CA GLU A 155 10.83 -10.74 -16.97
C GLU A 155 11.47 -9.68 -16.09
N ILE A 156 10.95 -9.50 -14.87
CA ILE A 156 11.50 -8.58 -13.86
C ILE A 156 12.98 -8.91 -13.62
N ARG A 157 13.29 -10.17 -13.31
CA ARG A 157 14.68 -10.62 -13.09
C ARG A 157 15.58 -10.40 -14.31
N LYS A 158 15.05 -10.61 -15.51
CA LYS A 158 15.83 -10.49 -16.75
C LYS A 158 16.24 -9.05 -17.04
N PHE A 159 15.32 -8.09 -16.89
CA PHE A 159 15.56 -6.70 -17.33
C PHE A 159 16.00 -5.78 -16.21
N TYR A 160 15.44 -5.98 -15.03
CA TYR A 160 15.63 -5.12 -13.85
C TYR A 160 16.11 -5.89 -12.63
N GLY A 161 16.57 -7.13 -12.82
CA GLY A 161 17.22 -7.88 -11.77
C GLY A 161 18.66 -7.43 -11.57
N ASN A 162 19.08 -7.33 -10.32
CA ASN A 162 20.48 -7.34 -9.94
C ASN A 162 21.14 -8.62 -10.49
N LYS A 163 22.29 -8.47 -11.16
CA LYS A 163 22.96 -9.59 -11.84
C LYS A 163 23.35 -10.73 -10.90
N ASP A 164 23.71 -10.38 -9.67
CA ASP A 164 24.23 -11.33 -8.68
C ASP A 164 23.09 -11.93 -7.86
N LEU A 165 22.14 -11.11 -7.43
CA LEU A 165 21.04 -11.55 -6.56
C LEU A 165 19.87 -12.16 -7.33
N GLN A 166 19.74 -11.85 -8.63
CA GLN A 166 18.54 -12.13 -9.43
C GLN A 166 17.25 -11.63 -8.75
N LEU A 167 17.36 -10.56 -7.99
CA LEU A 167 16.27 -9.83 -7.38
C LEU A 167 16.08 -8.53 -8.13
N PHE A 168 14.85 -8.06 -8.23
CA PHE A 168 14.54 -6.71 -8.66
C PHE A 168 15.45 -5.67 -7.99
N ASP A 169 15.89 -4.69 -8.77
CA ASP A 169 16.77 -3.61 -8.34
C ASP A 169 16.27 -2.31 -8.99
N PHE A 170 15.69 -1.43 -8.16
CA PHE A 170 15.08 -0.19 -8.65
C PHE A 170 16.11 0.75 -9.30
N SER A 171 17.38 0.69 -8.89
CA SER A 171 18.46 1.42 -9.55
C SER A 171 18.59 1.02 -11.03
N GLN A 172 18.27 -0.23 -11.40
CA GLN A 172 18.27 -0.64 -12.80
C GLN A 172 17.17 0.05 -13.59
N ILE A 173 15.99 0.25 -13.00
CA ILE A 173 14.90 1.01 -13.65
C ILE A 173 15.30 2.47 -13.82
N ILE A 174 15.85 3.09 -12.78
CA ILE A 174 16.28 4.50 -12.82
C ILE A 174 17.36 4.70 -13.89
N THR A 175 18.35 3.81 -13.94
CA THR A 175 19.50 3.96 -14.86
C THR A 175 19.20 3.56 -16.30
N LYS A 176 18.44 2.48 -16.52
CA LYS A 176 18.10 2.00 -17.87
C LYS A 176 16.87 2.67 -18.46
N GLY A 177 16.04 3.29 -17.62
CA GLY A 177 14.72 3.77 -17.97
C GLY A 177 13.71 2.65 -18.20
N TYR A 178 12.47 3.08 -18.43
CA TYR A 178 11.35 2.20 -18.69
C TYR A 178 10.46 2.73 -19.83
N PRO A 179 10.12 1.90 -20.84
CA PRO A 179 10.65 0.55 -21.10
C PRO A 179 12.08 0.61 -21.63
N SER A 180 12.92 -0.36 -21.28
CA SER A 180 14.27 -0.47 -21.86
C SER A 180 14.22 -0.95 -23.32
N LYS A 181 15.20 -0.54 -24.14
CA LYS A 181 15.30 -1.00 -25.54
C LYS A 181 15.33 -2.53 -25.67
N GLU A 182 16.04 -3.18 -24.75
CA GLU A 182 16.16 -4.64 -24.67
C GLU A 182 14.81 -5.32 -24.43
N LEU A 183 14.00 -4.75 -23.54
CA LEU A 183 12.66 -5.24 -23.28
C LEU A 183 11.81 -5.14 -24.55
N MET A 184 11.76 -3.95 -25.14
CA MET A 184 10.93 -3.67 -26.32
C MET A 184 11.28 -4.62 -27.48
N ALA A 185 12.58 -4.91 -27.66
CA ALA A 185 13.05 -5.87 -28.67
C ALA A 185 12.68 -7.33 -28.34
N SER A 186 12.51 -7.66 -27.06
CA SER A 186 12.24 -9.04 -26.61
C SER A 186 10.77 -9.43 -26.51
N LYS A 187 9.87 -8.45 -26.43
CA LYS A 187 8.44 -8.71 -26.24
C LYS A 187 7.84 -9.24 -27.54
N ASP A 188 7.35 -10.47 -27.50
CA ASP A 188 6.55 -11.02 -28.60
C ASP A 188 5.13 -10.45 -28.53
N PHE A 189 4.90 -9.38 -29.29
CA PHE A 189 3.61 -8.72 -29.36
C PHE A 189 2.55 -9.56 -30.09
N LYS A 190 2.90 -10.64 -30.80
CA LYS A 190 1.96 -11.46 -31.60
C LYS A 190 0.80 -12.01 -30.79
N GLN A 191 0.99 -12.30 -29.50
CA GLN A 191 -0.09 -12.78 -28.62
C GLN A 191 -1.14 -11.70 -28.33
N LEU A 192 -0.70 -10.46 -28.17
CA LEU A 192 -1.59 -9.31 -28.00
C LEU A 192 -2.32 -9.00 -29.31
N GLU A 193 -1.66 -9.23 -30.46
CA GLU A 193 -2.31 -9.08 -31.77
C GLU A 193 -3.46 -10.06 -32.00
N LYS A 194 -3.40 -11.28 -31.45
CA LYS A 194 -4.46 -12.29 -31.61
C LYS A 194 -5.73 -11.95 -30.81
N LYS A 195 -5.63 -11.24 -29.69
CA LYS A 195 -6.80 -10.76 -28.93
C LYS A 195 -7.58 -9.64 -29.67
N ARG A 196 -7.06 -9.12 -30.78
CA ARG A 196 -7.59 -7.96 -31.53
C ARG A 196 -8.75 -8.23 -32.50
N GLN A 197 -9.18 -9.47 -32.72
CA GLN A 197 -10.11 -9.76 -33.83
C GLN A 197 -11.59 -9.38 -33.62
N VAL A 198 -11.96 -8.65 -32.55
CA VAL A 198 -13.38 -8.50 -32.15
C VAL A 198 -13.94 -7.06 -32.17
N SER A 199 -13.16 -6.00 -32.38
CA SER A 199 -13.73 -4.63 -32.37
C SER A 199 -14.28 -4.16 -33.73
N SER A 200 -15.39 -3.41 -33.65
CA SER A 200 -16.21 -2.88 -34.74
C SER A 200 -15.46 -1.91 -35.67
N LYS A 201 -15.99 -1.72 -36.89
CA LYS A 201 -15.29 -1.17 -38.07
C LYS A 201 -14.87 0.33 -38.02
N LYS A 202 -15.08 1.09 -36.93
CA LYS A 202 -14.90 2.56 -36.95
C LYS A 202 -13.69 3.12 -36.19
N GLU A 203 -13.03 2.38 -35.30
CA GLU A 203 -11.87 2.91 -34.57
C GLU A 203 -10.53 2.37 -35.10
N ARG A 204 -9.50 3.24 -35.15
CA ARG A 204 -8.12 2.84 -35.43
C ARG A 204 -7.72 1.80 -34.38
N LYS A 205 -7.34 0.61 -34.86
CA LYS A 205 -6.91 -0.48 -33.97
C LYS A 205 -5.56 -0.13 -33.35
N GLU A 206 -5.53 -0.01 -32.03
CA GLU A 206 -4.28 0.18 -31.29
C GLU A 206 -3.34 -1.01 -31.52
N SER A 207 -2.06 -0.69 -31.68
CA SER A 207 -1.00 -1.67 -31.78
C SER A 207 -0.79 -2.37 -30.42
N ALA A 208 -0.15 -3.54 -30.41
CA ALA A 208 0.05 -4.35 -29.21
C ALA A 208 1.14 -3.70 -28.36
N THR A 209 2.09 -3.05 -29.03
CA THR A 209 3.03 -2.11 -28.46
C THR A 209 2.30 -0.93 -27.85
N GLU A 210 1.34 -0.30 -28.55
CA GLU A 210 0.55 0.82 -28.01
C GLU A 210 -0.21 0.40 -26.74
N LEU A 211 -0.88 -0.75 -26.77
CA LEU A 211 -1.55 -1.32 -25.60
C LEU A 211 -0.56 -1.59 -24.46
N PHE A 212 0.60 -2.17 -24.73
CA PHE A 212 1.62 -2.42 -23.72
C PHE A 212 2.12 -1.12 -23.08
N LEU A 213 2.49 -0.13 -23.90
CA LEU A 213 2.97 1.17 -23.49
C LEU A 213 1.91 2.00 -22.76
N ARG A 214 0.61 1.80 -23.02
CA ARG A 214 -0.48 2.46 -22.28
C ARG A 214 -0.56 2.06 -20.80
N HIS A 215 -0.11 0.84 -20.48
CA HIS A 215 -0.04 0.31 -19.12
C HIS A 215 1.30 0.62 -18.44
N ILE A 216 2.23 1.28 -19.15
CA ILE A 216 3.50 1.70 -18.56
C ILE A 216 3.28 2.92 -17.68
N ARG A 217 3.75 2.83 -16.44
CA ARG A 217 3.82 3.95 -15.51
C ARG A 217 5.21 4.59 -15.54
N PRO A 218 5.29 5.94 -15.65
CA PRO A 218 6.57 6.63 -15.55
C PRO A 218 7.22 6.39 -14.18
N VAL A 219 8.54 6.30 -14.19
CA VAL A 219 9.34 6.12 -12.96
C VAL A 219 9.12 7.32 -12.04
N GLY A 220 8.91 7.07 -10.74
CA GLY A 220 8.75 8.13 -9.74
C GLY A 220 7.31 8.59 -9.51
N ILE A 221 6.36 8.17 -10.35
CA ILE A 221 4.93 8.47 -10.17
C ILE A 221 4.24 7.29 -9.49
N HIS A 222 3.50 7.57 -8.42
CA HIS A 222 2.73 6.58 -7.67
C HIS A 222 1.41 6.19 -8.36
N SER A 223 0.71 5.17 -7.88
CA SER A 223 -0.56 4.67 -8.41
C SER A 223 -1.79 5.26 -7.70
N ASP A 224 -2.97 4.69 -7.96
CA ASP A 224 -4.16 4.90 -7.15
C ASP A 224 -4.02 4.43 -5.70
N ASP A 225 -3.05 3.58 -5.38
CA ASP A 225 -2.75 3.10 -4.03
C ASP A 225 -2.32 4.26 -3.12
N THR A 226 -1.31 5.02 -3.55
CA THR A 226 -0.89 6.22 -2.83
C THR A 226 -1.94 7.31 -2.87
N GLN A 227 -2.61 7.51 -4.02
CA GLN A 227 -3.67 8.53 -4.12
C GLN A 227 -4.76 8.27 -3.08
N GLN A 228 -5.31 7.06 -3.06
CA GLN A 228 -6.36 6.75 -2.10
C GLN A 228 -5.85 6.69 -0.66
N GLY A 229 -4.57 6.31 -0.44
CA GLY A 229 -3.93 6.38 0.87
C GLY A 229 -3.90 7.81 1.42
N LEU A 230 -3.38 8.77 0.66
CA LEU A 230 -3.30 10.18 1.07
C LEU A 230 -4.69 10.83 1.20
N ALA A 231 -5.61 10.51 0.30
CA ALA A 231 -7.01 10.94 0.41
C ALA A 231 -7.68 10.41 1.68
N LEU A 232 -7.47 9.14 2.02
CA LEU A 232 -8.03 8.52 3.23
C LEU A 232 -7.48 9.20 4.49
N MET A 233 -6.20 9.58 4.50
CA MET A 233 -5.60 10.31 5.61
C MET A 233 -6.27 11.67 5.83
N ASN A 234 -6.51 12.46 4.77
CA ASN A 234 -7.27 13.71 4.91
C ASN A 234 -8.71 13.47 5.33
N ALA A 235 -9.38 12.46 4.76
CA ALA A 235 -10.75 12.13 5.10
C ALA A 235 -10.90 11.83 6.60
N ILE A 236 -9.95 11.09 7.20
CA ILE A 236 -9.96 10.82 8.64
C ILE A 236 -9.73 12.11 9.45
N ILE A 237 -8.77 12.96 9.05
CA ILE A 237 -8.52 14.23 9.76
C ILE A 237 -9.73 15.16 9.69
N GLU A 238 -10.31 15.35 8.51
CA GLU A 238 -11.48 16.20 8.28
C GLU A 238 -12.70 15.65 9.05
N PHE A 239 -12.92 14.33 9.03
CA PHE A 239 -13.95 13.66 9.83
C PHE A 239 -13.78 13.93 11.34
N VAL A 240 -12.55 13.83 11.86
CA VAL A 240 -12.26 14.15 13.27
C VAL A 240 -12.52 15.61 13.57
N LEU A 241 -12.13 16.53 12.69
CA LEU A 241 -12.35 17.97 12.86
C LEU A 241 -13.83 18.34 12.88
N GLU A 242 -14.62 17.84 11.92
CA GLU A 242 -16.05 18.15 11.81
C GLU A 242 -16.87 17.64 13.00
N ASN A 243 -16.53 16.45 13.51
CA ASN A 243 -17.25 15.87 14.66
C ASN A 243 -16.75 16.41 16.02
N TYR A 244 -15.69 17.22 16.04
CA TYR A 244 -15.17 17.82 17.27
C TYR A 244 -15.65 19.26 17.50
N GLN A 245 -16.01 20.00 16.46
CA GLN A 245 -16.26 21.46 16.54
C GLN A 245 -17.50 21.89 17.36
N ASP A 246 -18.35 20.97 17.82
CA ASP A 246 -19.48 21.34 18.67
C ASP A 246 -19.09 21.30 20.15
N GLU A 247 -19.08 22.48 20.80
CA GLU A 247 -18.77 22.60 22.23
C GLU A 247 -19.67 21.68 23.09
N PRO A 248 -19.10 20.97 24.07
CA PRO A 248 -19.85 20.27 25.10
C PRO A 248 -20.32 21.28 26.17
N THR A 249 -20.97 22.38 25.78
CA THR A 249 -21.59 23.32 26.74
C THR A 249 -22.83 22.74 27.41
N SER A 250 -23.34 21.60 26.90
CA SER A 250 -24.34 20.80 27.60
C SER A 250 -23.84 19.37 27.75
N SER A 251 -24.10 18.74 28.89
CA SER A 251 -23.81 17.33 29.16
C SER A 251 -24.58 16.33 28.26
N LYS A 252 -25.20 16.80 27.17
CA LYS A 252 -25.84 15.97 26.17
C LYS A 252 -24.88 15.81 25.00
N LEU A 253 -24.50 14.55 24.77
CA LEU A 253 -23.82 14.11 23.57
C LEU A 253 -24.65 14.58 22.36
N LEU A 254 -24.04 15.41 21.51
CA LEU A 254 -24.59 15.68 20.19
C LEU A 254 -24.44 14.41 19.35
N PRO A 255 -25.48 13.99 18.63
CA PRO A 255 -25.37 12.85 17.73
C PRO A 255 -24.32 13.14 16.65
N ILE A 256 -23.56 12.12 16.26
CA ILE A 256 -22.68 12.15 15.07
C ILE A 256 -23.47 12.77 13.92
N LYS A 257 -22.90 13.80 13.29
CA LYS A 257 -23.59 14.45 12.16
C LYS A 257 -23.57 13.56 10.92
N VAL A 258 -22.47 12.84 10.70
CA VAL A 258 -22.20 12.03 9.50
C VAL A 258 -21.31 10.85 9.87
N GLU A 259 -21.64 9.65 9.41
CA GLU A 259 -20.78 8.47 9.58
C GLU A 259 -19.53 8.53 8.70
N PHE A 260 -18.40 8.01 9.18
CA PHE A 260 -17.13 8.06 8.44
C PHE A 260 -17.22 7.44 7.02
N VAL A 261 -18.02 6.39 6.85
CA VAL A 261 -18.15 5.73 5.53
C VAL A 261 -18.70 6.69 4.46
N GLU A 262 -19.61 7.59 4.85
CA GLU A 262 -20.19 8.61 3.95
C GLU A 262 -19.16 9.71 3.68
N PHE A 263 -18.39 10.06 4.71
CA PHE A 263 -17.27 10.99 4.58
C PHE A 263 -16.24 10.51 3.56
N TRP A 264 -15.86 9.22 3.67
CA TRP A 264 -14.94 8.59 2.75
C TRP A 264 -15.53 8.44 1.34
N ALA A 265 -16.83 8.13 1.22
CA ALA A 265 -17.50 8.08 -0.07
C ALA A 265 -17.47 9.43 -0.80
N LYS A 266 -17.64 10.55 -0.09
CA LYS A 266 -17.49 11.91 -0.65
C LYS A 266 -16.10 12.12 -1.26
N TRP A 267 -15.04 11.77 -0.52
CA TRP A 267 -13.65 11.85 -0.99
C TRP A 267 -13.41 10.99 -2.24
N LEU A 268 -13.88 9.74 -2.24
CA LEU A 268 -13.76 8.86 -3.40
C LEU A 268 -14.50 9.42 -4.61
N MET A 269 -15.75 9.86 -4.46
CA MET A 269 -16.52 10.44 -5.57
C MET A 269 -15.82 11.68 -6.14
N ALA A 270 -15.33 12.57 -5.28
CA ALA A 270 -14.64 13.78 -5.69
C ALA A 270 -13.34 13.48 -6.45
N GLY A 271 -12.58 12.46 -6.02
CA GLY A 271 -11.41 11.95 -6.74
C GLY A 271 -11.74 11.52 -8.16
N PHE A 272 -12.88 10.85 -8.34
CA PHE A 272 -13.30 10.28 -9.62
C PHE A 272 -13.92 11.29 -10.58
N SER A 273 -14.42 12.40 -10.05
CA SER A 273 -14.98 13.47 -10.85
C SER A 273 -13.92 14.12 -11.73
N GLU A 274 -14.29 14.33 -12.99
CA GLU A 274 -13.51 15.15 -13.92
C GLU A 274 -13.56 16.61 -13.48
N GLY A 275 -12.44 17.31 -13.63
CA GLY A 275 -12.37 18.72 -13.32
C GLY A 275 -11.23 19.41 -14.05
N ASN A 276 -11.13 20.71 -13.86
CA ASN A 276 -10.00 21.48 -14.38
C ASN A 276 -8.74 21.17 -13.57
N CYS A 277 -7.62 21.15 -14.26
CA CYS A 277 -6.28 21.16 -13.68
C CYS A 277 -5.71 22.56 -13.85
N GLU A 278 -5.42 23.24 -12.75
CA GLU A 278 -5.00 24.63 -12.74
C GLU A 278 -3.68 24.78 -11.97
N ILE A 279 -2.80 25.68 -12.43
CA ILE A 279 -1.60 26.08 -11.68
C ILE A 279 -1.74 27.52 -11.24
N VAL A 280 -1.54 27.76 -9.95
CA VAL A 280 -1.39 29.10 -9.39
C VAL A 280 0.07 29.50 -9.48
N ARG A 281 0.38 30.56 -10.26
CA ARG A 281 1.76 31.08 -10.32
C ARG A 281 2.08 31.82 -9.01
N PRO A 282 3.21 31.50 -8.33
CA PRO A 282 3.68 32.33 -7.23
C PRO A 282 3.95 33.74 -7.77
N SER A 283 3.43 34.76 -7.10
CA SER A 283 3.58 36.15 -7.52
C SER A 283 5.04 36.52 -7.37
N SER A 284 5.62 37.04 -8.45
CA SER A 284 6.96 37.61 -8.43
C SER A 284 6.90 39.03 -7.84
N GLY A 285 6.66 39.15 -6.54
CA GLY A 285 6.89 40.38 -5.77
C GLY A 285 5.72 41.37 -5.65
N ASP A 286 5.29 41.57 -4.40
CA ASP A 286 4.81 42.81 -3.76
C ASP A 286 3.62 43.64 -4.30
N SER A 287 2.89 43.23 -5.32
CA SER A 287 1.59 43.84 -5.61
C SER A 287 0.44 42.86 -5.38
N ASP A 288 -0.58 43.34 -4.68
CA ASP A 288 -1.85 42.72 -4.26
C ASP A 288 -2.75 42.27 -5.44
N GLU A 289 -2.15 41.88 -6.57
CA GLU A 289 -2.85 41.44 -7.76
C GLU A 289 -3.26 39.98 -7.60
N SER A 290 -4.58 39.77 -7.68
CA SER A 290 -5.23 38.47 -7.68
C SER A 290 -4.49 37.46 -8.56
N HIS A 291 -4.04 36.35 -7.97
CA HIS A 291 -3.44 35.26 -8.72
C HIS A 291 -4.49 34.63 -9.64
N THR A 292 -4.44 34.94 -10.94
CA THR A 292 -5.29 34.24 -11.91
C THR A 292 -4.75 32.83 -12.12
N PRO A 293 -5.52 31.77 -11.80
CA PRO A 293 -5.11 30.40 -12.04
C PRO A 293 -4.95 30.14 -13.54
N ILE A 294 -3.91 29.41 -13.93
CA ILE A 294 -3.66 29.03 -15.32
C ILE A 294 -4.20 27.63 -15.56
N LEU A 295 -5.21 27.53 -16.42
CA LEU A 295 -5.77 26.26 -16.85
C LEU A 295 -4.76 25.46 -17.68
N LEU A 296 -4.34 24.31 -17.16
CA LEU A 296 -3.46 23.37 -17.86
C LEU A 296 -4.22 22.34 -18.69
N ALA A 297 -5.28 21.80 -18.11
CA ALA A 297 -6.07 20.74 -18.73
C ALA A 297 -7.52 20.82 -18.27
N LYS A 298 -8.45 20.51 -19.18
CA LYS A 298 -9.86 20.31 -18.86
C LYS A 298 -10.13 18.83 -18.67
N ASN A 299 -11.14 18.51 -17.87
CA ASN A 299 -11.65 17.15 -17.66
C ASN A 299 -10.58 16.16 -17.18
N ALA A 300 -9.61 16.65 -16.41
CA ALA A 300 -8.62 15.80 -15.77
C ALA A 300 -9.26 15.10 -14.56
N ARG A 301 -9.01 13.80 -14.41
CA ARG A 301 -9.35 13.05 -13.21
C ARG A 301 -8.17 13.08 -12.25
N ALA A 302 -8.44 13.37 -10.99
CA ALA A 302 -7.42 13.33 -9.93
C ALA A 302 -6.90 11.90 -9.79
N PHE A 303 -7.85 11.03 -9.56
CA PHE A 303 -7.69 9.61 -9.41
C PHE A 303 -7.45 8.97 -10.80
N ARG A 304 -6.38 8.17 -10.95
CA ARG A 304 -5.99 7.46 -12.19
C ARG A 304 -6.07 5.93 -12.06
N GLN A 305 -6.39 5.24 -13.16
CA GLN A 305 -6.15 3.80 -13.37
C GLN A 305 -6.81 2.79 -12.42
N PHE A 306 -7.93 3.13 -11.78
CA PHE A 306 -8.64 2.20 -10.88
C PHE A 306 -9.00 0.86 -11.49
N GLY A 307 -8.94 -0.15 -10.63
CA GLY A 307 -9.59 -1.43 -10.85
C GLY A 307 -11.07 -1.29 -11.21
N SER A 308 -11.53 -2.22 -12.06
CA SER A 308 -12.94 -2.31 -12.49
C SER A 308 -13.92 -2.42 -11.32
N ASN A 309 -13.49 -3.01 -10.20
CA ASN A 309 -14.29 -3.15 -8.98
C ASN A 309 -14.55 -1.79 -8.31
N THR A 310 -13.51 -1.00 -8.04
CA THR A 310 -13.64 0.36 -7.48
C THR A 310 -14.49 1.23 -8.41
N SER A 311 -14.25 1.16 -9.72
CA SER A 311 -15.05 1.87 -10.72
C SER A 311 -16.54 1.49 -10.65
N ARG A 312 -16.86 0.21 -10.47
CA ARG A 312 -18.25 -0.25 -10.33
C ARG A 312 -18.88 0.25 -9.04
N ALA A 313 -18.16 0.16 -7.92
CA ALA A 313 -18.65 0.64 -6.63
C ALA A 313 -18.98 2.13 -6.69
N LEU A 314 -18.11 2.92 -7.32
CA LEU A 314 -18.29 4.37 -7.43
C LEU A 314 -19.39 4.76 -8.40
N LYS A 315 -19.57 4.04 -9.50
CA LYS A 315 -20.77 4.22 -10.34
C LYS A 315 -22.06 4.05 -9.53
N LYS A 316 -22.10 3.08 -8.60
CA LYS A 316 -23.30 2.92 -7.74
C LYS A 316 -23.48 4.09 -6.77
N LEU A 317 -22.38 4.60 -6.19
CA LEU A 317 -22.38 5.80 -5.32
C LEU A 317 -22.88 7.03 -6.09
N THR A 318 -22.29 7.34 -7.24
CA THR A 318 -22.61 8.52 -8.04
C THR A 318 -24.06 8.49 -8.56
N LEU A 319 -24.56 7.32 -8.94
CA LEU A 319 -25.95 7.18 -9.37
C LEU A 319 -26.96 7.28 -8.21
N GLN A 320 -26.50 7.47 -6.97
CA GLN A 320 -27.30 7.55 -5.72
C GLN A 320 -28.22 6.34 -5.51
N LYS A 321 -27.88 5.19 -6.11
CA LYS A 321 -28.72 3.98 -6.06
C LYS A 321 -28.43 3.09 -4.84
N CYS A 322 -27.41 3.41 -4.04
CA CYS A 322 -27.06 2.64 -2.85
C CYS A 322 -26.33 3.48 -1.79
N SER A 323 -26.34 3.00 -0.55
CA SER A 323 -25.54 3.54 0.56
C SER A 323 -24.04 3.36 0.33
N ALA A 324 -23.20 4.07 1.09
CA ALA A 324 -21.76 3.83 1.08
C ALA A 324 -21.36 2.46 1.64
N TYR A 325 -22.19 1.83 2.45
CA TYR A 325 -21.99 0.44 2.88
C TYR A 325 -22.24 -0.58 1.76
N ASP A 326 -23.18 -0.26 0.85
CA ASP A 326 -23.61 -1.18 -0.19
C ASP A 326 -22.88 -0.97 -1.53
N SER A 327 -22.12 0.11 -1.69
CA SER A 327 -21.42 0.41 -2.95
C SER A 327 -20.41 -0.67 -3.33
N GLY A 328 -19.64 -1.14 -2.36
CA GLY A 328 -18.71 -2.27 -2.51
C GLY A 328 -19.37 -3.64 -2.61
N SER A 329 -20.70 -3.75 -2.57
CA SER A 329 -21.37 -5.05 -2.71
C SER A 329 -20.97 -5.74 -4.02
N ASN A 330 -20.64 -7.03 -3.95
CA ASN A 330 -20.22 -7.87 -5.09
C ASN A 330 -18.86 -7.52 -5.71
N THR A 331 -17.98 -6.82 -5.00
CA THR A 331 -16.59 -6.61 -5.41
C THR A 331 -15.63 -7.34 -4.46
N PHE A 332 -14.70 -8.11 -5.04
CA PHE A 332 -13.79 -9.02 -4.33
C PHE A 332 -12.31 -8.67 -4.58
N GLY A 333 -12.02 -7.39 -4.85
CA GLY A 333 -10.68 -6.87 -5.07
C GLY A 333 -9.95 -6.50 -3.77
N ILE A 334 -8.71 -6.03 -3.92
CA ILE A 334 -7.85 -5.54 -2.82
C ILE A 334 -7.82 -4.03 -2.69
N GLY A 335 -8.70 -3.32 -3.39
CA GLY A 335 -8.62 -1.87 -3.37
C GLY A 335 -8.81 -1.28 -1.98
N GLY A 336 -9.48 -1.98 -1.05
CA GLY A 336 -9.51 -1.60 0.36
C GLY A 336 -8.14 -1.63 1.03
N MET A 337 -7.34 -2.65 0.77
CA MET A 337 -6.04 -2.84 1.40
C MET A 337 -4.97 -1.90 0.85
N MET A 338 -5.05 -1.53 -0.43
CA MET A 338 -4.01 -0.72 -1.09
C MET A 338 -3.89 0.70 -0.54
N ARG A 339 -4.79 1.12 0.35
CA ARG A 339 -4.82 2.42 1.03
C ARG A 339 -4.70 2.27 2.55
N CYS A 340 -3.90 1.30 3.01
CA CYS A 340 -3.73 0.94 4.42
C CYS A 340 -3.08 2.02 5.32
N ALA A 341 -2.95 3.28 4.89
CA ALA A 341 -2.30 4.38 5.61
C ALA A 341 -3.10 4.93 6.81
N ILE A 342 -3.76 4.05 7.59
CA ILE A 342 -4.67 4.42 8.69
C ILE A 342 -3.92 4.52 10.02
N ALA A 343 -3.03 3.57 10.33
CA ALA A 343 -2.34 3.53 11.62
C ALA A 343 -1.55 4.79 11.97
N PRO A 344 -0.76 5.43 11.05
CA PRO A 344 -0.05 6.65 11.39
C PRO A 344 -1.00 7.77 11.83
N ILE A 345 -2.15 7.90 11.17
CA ILE A 345 -3.18 8.89 11.54
C ILE A 345 -3.82 8.54 12.88
N CYS A 346 -4.23 7.29 13.08
CA CYS A 346 -4.89 6.89 14.32
C CYS A 346 -3.97 6.99 15.54
N PHE A 347 -2.69 6.64 15.36
CA PHE A 347 -1.69 6.77 16.42
C PHE A 347 -1.41 8.24 16.76
N ALA A 348 -1.27 9.10 15.74
CA ALA A 348 -1.06 10.53 15.94
C ALA A 348 -2.27 11.22 16.58
N LEU A 349 -3.49 10.76 16.29
CA LEU A 349 -4.75 11.33 16.78
C LEU A 349 -5.41 10.53 17.92
N LYS A 350 -4.70 9.59 18.55
CA LYS A 350 -5.23 8.62 19.55
C LYS A 350 -6.23 9.25 20.53
N ASP A 351 -5.85 10.30 21.25
CA ASP A 351 -6.72 10.84 22.32
C ASP A 351 -8.02 11.44 21.78
N TYR A 352 -7.99 11.97 20.56
CA TYR A 352 -9.17 12.49 19.89
C TYR A 352 -10.09 11.35 19.48
N LEU A 353 -9.53 10.31 18.87
CA LEU A 353 -10.28 9.12 18.46
C LEU A 353 -10.85 8.35 19.65
N ILE A 354 -10.11 8.24 20.76
CA ILE A 354 -10.61 7.60 21.98
C ILE A 354 -11.79 8.37 22.56
N LYS A 355 -11.74 9.71 22.55
CA LYS A 355 -12.88 10.52 23.00
C LYS A 355 -14.11 10.27 22.12
N MET A 356 -13.95 10.14 20.81
CA MET A 356 -15.03 9.73 19.91
C MET A 356 -15.61 8.36 20.29
N ASP A 357 -14.75 7.38 20.57
CA ASP A 357 -15.12 6.03 21.01
C ASP A 357 -15.95 6.04 22.32
N LEU A 358 -15.56 6.90 23.27
CA LEU A 358 -16.24 7.06 24.56
C LEU A 358 -17.67 7.62 24.43
N PHE A 359 -17.96 8.37 23.35
CA PHE A 359 -19.25 9.00 23.07
C PHE A 359 -20.30 8.09 22.45
N GLY A 360 -19.98 6.80 22.27
CA GLY A 360 -20.97 5.75 22.13
C GLY A 360 -21.24 5.28 20.71
N GLU A 361 -20.49 5.75 19.72
CA GLU A 361 -20.54 5.23 18.35
C GLU A 361 -20.05 3.79 18.33
N SER A 362 -18.94 3.50 19.01
CA SER A 362 -18.52 2.11 19.22
C SER A 362 -19.32 1.39 20.29
N LYS A 363 -20.03 2.07 21.20
CA LYS A 363 -20.87 1.38 22.21
C LYS A 363 -22.18 0.88 21.62
N GLU A 364 -22.79 1.58 20.65
CA GLU A 364 -23.90 1.03 19.85
C GLU A 364 -23.41 -0.10 18.93
N PHE A 365 -22.21 0.06 18.36
CA PHE A 365 -21.48 -0.95 17.60
C PHE A 365 -21.21 -2.21 18.49
N LEU A 366 -20.71 -2.05 19.73
CA LEU A 366 -20.22 -3.13 20.62
C LEU A 366 -21.23 -3.67 21.64
N LYS A 367 -22.48 -3.18 21.68
CA LYS A 367 -23.51 -3.66 22.63
C LYS A 367 -23.95 -5.11 22.41
N CYS A 368 -23.50 -5.78 21.34
CA CYS A 368 -23.95 -7.13 20.98
C CYS A 368 -23.30 -8.28 21.80
N GLN A 369 -22.28 -8.02 22.64
CA GLN A 369 -21.43 -9.09 23.18
C GLN A 369 -21.55 -9.43 24.69
N GLN A 370 -22.59 -9.00 25.40
CA GLN A 370 -22.79 -9.47 26.78
C GLN A 370 -23.53 -10.82 26.88
N ASN A 371 -23.07 -11.83 26.14
CA ASN A 371 -23.41 -13.24 26.40
C ASN A 371 -22.10 -14.02 26.57
N GLU A 372 -21.73 -14.27 27.83
CA GLU A 372 -20.46 -14.88 28.31
C GLU A 372 -20.22 -16.35 27.88
N GLU A 373 -20.93 -16.88 26.88
CA GLU A 373 -20.88 -18.33 26.55
C GLU A 373 -19.80 -18.74 25.55
N GLN A 374 -19.12 -17.80 24.88
CA GLN A 374 -18.30 -18.13 23.70
C GLN A 374 -16.82 -18.43 23.99
N ASP A 375 -16.21 -17.83 25.01
CA ASP A 375 -14.84 -18.17 25.42
C ASP A 375 -14.74 -19.63 25.93
N ASP A 376 -15.86 -20.16 26.41
CA ASP A 376 -15.98 -21.52 26.94
C ASP A 376 -15.88 -22.61 25.85
N ILE A 377 -16.14 -22.27 24.58
CA ILE A 377 -16.11 -23.23 23.46
C ILE A 377 -14.68 -23.44 22.93
N TYR A 378 -13.86 -22.39 22.91
CA TYR A 378 -12.48 -22.47 22.43
C TYR A 378 -11.53 -23.06 23.50
N GLU A 379 -11.79 -22.84 24.79
CA GLU A 379 -11.07 -23.54 25.85
C GLU A 379 -11.45 -25.03 25.92
N LYS A 380 -12.72 -25.39 25.69
CA LYS A 380 -13.15 -26.80 25.70
C LYS A 380 -12.49 -27.64 24.61
N SER A 381 -12.20 -27.09 23.43
CA SER A 381 -11.53 -27.81 22.35
C SER A 381 -10.03 -28.04 22.61
N LYS A 382 -9.34 -27.18 23.37
CA LYS A 382 -7.95 -27.43 23.84
C LYS A 382 -7.87 -28.27 25.12
N SER A 383 -8.90 -28.24 25.96
CA SER A 383 -8.89 -28.92 27.28
C SER A 383 -8.88 -30.45 27.22
N ASN A 384 -9.16 -31.05 26.05
CA ASN A 384 -9.12 -32.51 25.87
C ASN A 384 -7.76 -33.07 25.44
N GLU A 385 -6.80 -32.24 25.00
CA GLU A 385 -5.47 -32.73 24.58
C GLU A 385 -4.34 -32.47 25.59
N ASN A 386 -4.43 -31.46 26.46
CA ASN A 386 -3.30 -31.03 27.30
C ASN A 386 -3.50 -31.12 28.81
N ARG A 387 -4.20 -32.16 29.31
CA ARG A 387 -4.38 -32.38 30.75
C ARG A 387 -3.20 -33.10 31.42
N LYS A 388 -1.95 -32.76 31.08
CA LYS A 388 -0.74 -33.07 31.86
C LYS A 388 0.32 -31.99 31.58
N GLN A 389 0.85 -31.36 32.63
CA GLN A 389 1.71 -30.14 32.64
C GLN A 389 0.86 -28.86 32.51
N SER A 390 0.83 -27.87 33.39
CA SER A 390 1.80 -27.34 34.34
C SER A 390 1.03 -26.58 35.44
N LYS A 391 1.42 -26.77 36.71
CA LYS A 391 0.93 -25.99 37.87
C LYS A 391 2.01 -24.96 38.25
N HIS A 392 2.21 -23.89 37.50
CA HIS A 392 2.92 -22.68 37.99
C HIS A 392 2.75 -21.53 36.97
N ALA A 393 1.75 -20.67 37.17
CA ALA A 393 1.73 -19.26 36.76
C ALA A 393 0.39 -18.63 37.18
N SER A 394 0.31 -18.13 38.41
CA SER A 394 -0.75 -17.20 38.83
C SER A 394 -0.17 -15.79 38.77
N SER A 395 0.03 -15.28 37.56
CA SER A 395 0.27 -13.85 37.31
C SER A 395 -0.94 -13.32 36.57
N SER A 396 -1.50 -12.23 37.08
CA SER A 396 -2.63 -11.46 36.55
C SER A 396 -2.83 -11.65 35.04
N SER A 397 -3.91 -12.35 34.66
CA SER A 397 -4.45 -12.29 33.30
C SER A 397 -4.98 -10.88 33.08
N GLN A 398 -4.09 -9.92 32.78
CA GLN A 398 -4.49 -8.71 32.11
C GLN A 398 -5.21 -9.18 30.83
N THR A 399 -6.50 -8.93 30.77
CA THR A 399 -7.34 -9.20 29.61
C THR A 399 -6.62 -8.64 28.39
N ILE A 400 -6.14 -9.56 27.56
CA ILE A 400 -5.30 -9.28 26.40
C ILE A 400 -6.05 -8.27 25.54
N GLY A 401 -5.60 -7.01 25.54
CA GLY A 401 -5.76 -6.01 24.47
C GLY A 401 -7.16 -5.66 23.97
N ASP A 402 -8.25 -6.29 24.42
CA ASP A 402 -9.58 -6.17 23.82
C ASP A 402 -10.22 -4.80 24.03
N ASP A 403 -9.77 -4.11 25.07
CA ASP A 403 -10.22 -2.76 25.39
C ASP A 403 -9.24 -1.68 24.92
N ASP A 404 -8.26 -1.99 24.06
CA ASP A 404 -7.47 -0.94 23.43
C ASP A 404 -8.35 -0.14 22.46
N PRO A 405 -8.71 1.11 22.79
CA PRO A 405 -9.62 1.90 21.98
C PRO A 405 -9.02 2.27 20.63
N ILE A 406 -7.69 2.21 20.47
CA ILE A 406 -7.08 2.40 19.15
C ILE A 406 -7.28 1.19 18.28
N LEU A 407 -7.17 -0.03 18.81
CA LEU A 407 -7.44 -1.22 18.01
C LEU A 407 -8.89 -1.21 17.53
N LYS A 408 -9.83 -0.74 18.37
CA LYS A 408 -11.23 -0.50 17.99
C LYS A 408 -11.35 0.53 16.86
N ALA A 409 -10.67 1.68 16.98
CA ALA A 409 -10.65 2.72 15.94
C ALA A 409 -10.03 2.21 14.61
N LEU A 410 -8.88 1.52 14.67
CA LEU A 410 -8.22 0.91 13.53
C LEU A 410 -9.13 -0.10 12.84
N SER A 411 -9.82 -0.94 13.61
CA SER A 411 -10.83 -1.88 13.10
C SER A 411 -11.95 -1.14 12.39
N TYR A 412 -12.55 -0.14 13.04
CA TYR A 412 -13.65 0.66 12.49
C TYR A 412 -13.25 1.31 11.16
N PHE A 413 -12.15 2.06 11.13
CA PHE A 413 -11.69 2.71 9.91
C PHE A 413 -11.32 1.71 8.83
N SER A 414 -10.64 0.61 9.17
CA SER A 414 -10.27 -0.45 8.21
C SER A 414 -11.49 -1.11 7.58
N TYR A 415 -12.53 -1.38 8.37
CA TYR A 415 -13.76 -1.98 7.88
C TYR A 415 -14.57 -1.01 7.03
N SER A 416 -14.86 0.19 7.56
CA SER A 416 -15.66 1.22 6.90
C SER A 416 -15.07 1.62 5.55
N GLN A 417 -13.77 1.90 5.50
CA GLN A 417 -13.14 2.27 4.22
C GLN A 417 -13.17 1.13 3.21
N CYS A 418 -13.01 -0.12 3.65
CA CYS A 418 -13.07 -1.27 2.76
C CYS A 418 -14.45 -1.38 2.12
N LEU A 419 -15.52 -1.35 2.92
CA LEU A 419 -16.90 -1.52 2.46
C LEU A 419 -17.31 -0.55 1.35
N THR A 420 -16.78 0.67 1.36
CA THR A 420 -17.10 1.68 0.33
C THR A 420 -16.72 1.23 -1.08
N THR A 421 -15.73 0.34 -1.24
CA THR A 421 -15.33 -0.16 -2.57
C THR A 421 -15.27 -1.68 -2.67
N HIS A 422 -15.24 -2.40 -1.55
CA HIS A 422 -14.99 -3.84 -1.40
C HIS A 422 -15.78 -4.43 -0.23
N SER A 423 -16.68 -5.38 -0.49
CA SER A 423 -17.58 -5.95 0.53
C SER A 423 -17.04 -7.19 1.25
N THR A 424 -15.76 -7.53 1.08
CA THR A 424 -15.20 -8.78 1.64
C THR A 424 -14.61 -8.57 3.03
N ILE A 425 -15.02 -9.43 3.98
CA ILE A 425 -14.45 -9.46 5.34
C ILE A 425 -12.95 -9.70 5.28
N GLU A 426 -12.47 -10.51 4.34
CA GLU A 426 -11.04 -10.79 4.18
C GLU A 426 -10.24 -9.52 3.88
N SER A 427 -10.76 -8.64 3.02
CA SER A 427 -10.09 -7.38 2.65
C SER A 427 -10.03 -6.43 3.84
N ALA A 428 -11.14 -6.30 4.57
CA ALA A 428 -11.17 -5.54 5.83
C ALA A 428 -10.21 -6.12 6.87
N THR A 429 -10.18 -7.44 7.03
CA THR A 429 -9.34 -8.13 8.02
C THR A 429 -7.86 -7.94 7.72
N VAL A 430 -7.44 -8.14 6.47
CA VAL A 430 -6.04 -7.95 6.08
C VAL A 430 -5.63 -6.49 6.20
N THR A 431 -6.52 -5.55 5.86
CA THR A 431 -6.26 -4.11 6.08
C THR A 431 -6.08 -3.82 7.57
N PHE A 432 -6.98 -4.34 8.41
CA PHE A 432 -6.89 -4.18 9.85
C PHE A 432 -5.61 -4.81 10.41
N ALA A 433 -5.26 -6.02 10.00
CA ALA A 433 -4.02 -6.70 10.38
C ALA A 433 -2.79 -5.87 10.04
N SER A 434 -2.73 -5.32 8.82
CA SER A 434 -1.63 -4.47 8.38
C SER A 434 -1.51 -3.21 9.24
N ASN A 435 -2.65 -2.64 9.63
CA ASN A 435 -2.71 -1.48 10.53
C ASN A 435 -2.30 -1.81 11.97
N VAL A 436 -2.68 -2.96 12.51
CA VAL A 436 -2.25 -3.39 13.86
C VAL A 436 -0.74 -3.62 13.89
N ILE A 437 -0.18 -4.24 12.84
CA ILE A 437 1.27 -4.44 12.70
C ILE A 437 2.00 -3.09 12.66
N ALA A 438 1.56 -2.18 11.79
CA ALA A 438 2.14 -0.85 11.69
C ALA A 438 2.03 -0.08 13.02
N TYR A 439 0.87 -0.11 13.66
CA TYR A 439 0.62 0.50 14.97
C TYR A 439 1.60 -0.03 16.02
N LYS A 440 1.74 -1.36 16.14
CA LYS A 440 2.62 -1.98 17.14
C LYS A 440 4.09 -1.70 16.88
N PHE A 441 4.52 -1.67 15.63
CA PHE A 441 5.89 -1.26 15.33
C PHE A 441 6.13 0.22 15.62
N ILE A 442 5.19 1.11 15.33
CA ILE A 442 5.31 2.53 15.67
C ILE A 442 5.40 2.68 17.20
N GLU A 443 4.49 2.06 17.95
CA GLU A 443 4.37 2.14 19.41
C GLU A 443 5.56 1.50 20.14
N CYS A 444 5.78 0.20 19.90
CA CYS A 444 6.71 -0.64 20.67
C CYS A 444 8.10 -0.72 20.04
N GLY A 445 8.22 -0.34 18.76
CA GLY A 445 9.45 -0.45 17.99
C GLY A 445 9.72 -1.83 17.42
N ASN A 446 10.80 -1.91 16.66
CA ASN A 446 11.27 -3.11 16.00
C ASN A 446 12.19 -3.92 16.94
N ASN A 447 11.59 -4.78 17.74
CA ASN A 447 12.29 -5.71 18.62
C ASN A 447 11.59 -7.08 18.61
N GLU A 448 12.26 -8.11 19.13
CA GLU A 448 11.73 -9.49 19.15
C GLU A 448 10.43 -9.58 19.96
N GLU A 449 10.31 -8.84 21.07
CA GLU A 449 9.10 -8.81 21.90
C GLU A 449 7.86 -8.30 21.12
N THR A 450 8.01 -7.27 20.30
CA THR A 450 6.93 -6.76 19.42
C THR A 450 6.53 -7.82 18.39
N ILE A 451 7.51 -8.51 17.80
CA ILE A 451 7.26 -9.56 16.80
C ILE A 451 6.54 -10.74 17.45
N ASP A 452 7.04 -11.24 18.58
CA ASP A 452 6.43 -12.34 19.34
C ASP A 452 5.00 -11.97 19.77
N TRP A 453 4.78 -10.73 20.24
CA TRP A 453 3.45 -10.24 20.55
C TRP A 453 2.52 -10.32 19.33
N LEU A 454 2.98 -9.89 18.16
CA LEU A 454 2.19 -9.95 16.92
C LEU A 454 1.90 -11.41 16.52
N LEU A 455 2.89 -12.30 16.61
CA LEU A 455 2.73 -13.71 16.26
C LEU A 455 1.72 -14.43 17.18
N ASP A 456 1.68 -14.07 18.46
CA ASP A 456 0.80 -14.73 19.44
C ASP A 456 -0.61 -14.14 19.54
N HIS A 457 -0.76 -12.83 19.32
CA HIS A 457 -2.00 -12.12 19.61
C HIS A 457 -2.77 -11.68 18.38
N LEU A 458 -2.09 -11.33 17.27
CA LEU A 458 -2.76 -10.76 16.10
C LEU A 458 -3.85 -11.68 15.52
N PRO A 459 -3.63 -12.99 15.30
CA PRO A 459 -4.68 -13.86 14.75
C PRO A 459 -5.97 -13.87 15.60
N ARG A 460 -5.84 -13.80 16.94
CA ARG A 460 -6.98 -13.80 17.86
C ARG A 460 -7.74 -12.47 17.84
N ILE A 461 -7.00 -11.37 17.81
CA ILE A 461 -7.59 -10.03 17.64
C ILE A 461 -8.38 -9.99 16.33
N LEU A 462 -7.80 -10.48 15.23
CA LEU A 462 -8.49 -10.54 13.93
C LEU A 462 -9.75 -11.41 13.97
N ALA A 463 -9.67 -12.61 14.55
CA ALA A 463 -10.82 -13.51 14.66
C ALA A 463 -12.02 -12.86 15.37
N ARG A 464 -11.77 -12.14 16.46
CA ARG A 464 -12.82 -11.41 17.19
C ARG A 464 -13.47 -10.33 16.34
N HIS A 465 -12.65 -9.52 15.65
CA HIS A 465 -13.15 -8.46 14.79
C HIS A 465 -13.85 -8.98 13.54
N GLU A 466 -13.42 -10.12 12.97
CA GLU A 466 -14.12 -10.83 11.89
C GLU A 466 -15.53 -11.27 12.32
N THR A 467 -15.67 -11.93 13.48
CA THR A 467 -16.98 -12.31 14.05
C THR A 467 -17.85 -11.09 14.25
N TYR A 468 -17.27 -10.07 14.84
CA TYR A 468 -17.95 -8.84 15.17
C TYR A 468 -18.47 -8.11 13.91
N TRP A 469 -17.65 -7.97 12.87
CA TRP A 469 -18.09 -7.39 11.60
C TRP A 469 -19.14 -8.24 10.92
N PHE A 470 -19.04 -9.57 11.01
CA PHE A 470 -20.05 -10.46 10.47
C PHE A 470 -21.41 -10.25 11.15
N GLU A 471 -21.45 -10.18 12.48
CA GLU A 471 -22.67 -9.90 13.26
C GLU A 471 -23.27 -8.53 12.93
N MET A 472 -22.41 -7.52 12.75
CA MET A 472 -22.82 -6.15 12.47
C MET A 472 -23.10 -5.84 11.00
N SER A 473 -22.63 -6.68 10.09
CA SER A 473 -22.71 -6.42 8.65
C SER A 473 -24.18 -6.25 8.23
N PHE A 474 -24.51 -4.98 7.98
CA PHE A 474 -25.87 -4.51 7.79
C PHE A 474 -26.38 -4.77 6.37
N CYS A 475 -25.81 -5.69 5.60
CA CYS A 475 -26.18 -5.89 4.21
C CYS A 475 -27.66 -6.37 4.16
N PRO A 476 -28.63 -5.51 3.82
CA PRO A 476 -30.04 -5.83 3.99
C PRO A 476 -30.49 -6.93 3.03
N SER A 477 -29.72 -7.18 1.97
CA SER A 477 -29.90 -8.31 1.06
C SER A 477 -29.57 -9.66 1.70
N LEU A 478 -28.68 -9.71 2.70
CA LEU A 478 -28.44 -10.90 3.53
C LEU A 478 -29.61 -11.11 4.51
N LYS A 479 -30.10 -10.06 5.19
CA LYS A 479 -31.22 -10.15 6.16
C LYS A 479 -32.61 -10.32 5.52
N ARG A 480 -32.94 -9.63 4.41
CA ARG A 480 -34.25 -9.79 3.70
C ARG A 480 -34.49 -11.20 3.18
N ASN A 481 -33.42 -11.93 2.97
CA ASN A 481 -33.47 -13.32 2.57
C ASN A 481 -33.78 -14.22 3.80
N GLN A 482 -33.30 -13.89 5.01
CA GLN A 482 -33.62 -14.66 6.23
C GLN A 482 -35.12 -14.72 6.54
N GLU A 483 -35.88 -13.66 6.28
CA GLU A 483 -37.32 -13.62 6.60
C GLU A 483 -38.23 -14.33 5.58
N LYS A 484 -37.76 -14.55 4.34
CA LYS A 484 -38.60 -15.14 3.27
C LYS A 484 -38.43 -16.64 3.08
N SER A 485 -37.45 -17.31 3.70
CA SER A 485 -37.44 -18.77 3.77
C SER A 485 -36.58 -19.33 4.91
N ALA A 486 -37.11 -19.31 6.13
CA ALA A 486 -36.52 -19.97 7.30
C ALA A 486 -36.21 -21.48 7.10
N ASN A 487 -36.74 -22.13 6.05
CA ASN A 487 -36.52 -23.55 5.74
C ASN A 487 -35.69 -23.86 4.47
N GLN A 488 -35.18 -22.86 3.74
CA GLN A 488 -34.37 -23.12 2.52
C GLN A 488 -33.02 -22.38 2.48
N MET A 489 -32.62 -21.74 3.59
CA MET A 489 -31.53 -20.76 3.56
C MET A 489 -30.29 -21.11 4.39
N PHE A 490 -29.90 -22.38 4.41
CA PHE A 490 -28.57 -22.77 4.91
C PHE A 490 -27.54 -23.01 3.80
N THR A 491 -27.98 -23.25 2.55
CA THR A 491 -27.09 -23.62 1.44
C THR A 491 -26.32 -22.46 0.79
N LEU A 492 -26.69 -21.19 1.04
CA LEU A 492 -25.93 -20.01 0.58
C LEU A 492 -25.01 -19.43 1.68
N TYR A 493 -25.22 -19.79 2.94
CA TYR A 493 -24.47 -19.27 4.10
C TYR A 493 -23.32 -20.16 4.55
N ASP A 494 -23.39 -21.48 4.37
CA ASP A 494 -22.30 -22.39 4.75
C ASP A 494 -20.93 -22.01 4.13
N PRO A 495 -20.85 -21.65 2.83
CA PRO A 495 -19.58 -21.21 2.25
C PRO A 495 -19.09 -19.85 2.78
N LEU A 496 -20.01 -18.96 3.20
CA LEU A 496 -19.64 -17.65 3.79
C LEU A 496 -19.20 -17.79 5.25
N ASN A 497 -19.82 -18.66 6.05
CA ASN A 497 -19.41 -18.94 7.41
C ASN A 497 -18.02 -19.59 7.48
N HIS A 498 -17.69 -20.48 6.54
CA HIS A 498 -16.33 -21.00 6.40
C HIS A 498 -15.31 -19.93 5.97
N SER A 499 -15.78 -18.76 5.49
CA SER A 499 -14.93 -17.68 5.00
C SER A 499 -14.56 -16.64 6.07
N ILE A 500 -15.40 -16.46 7.11
CA ILE A 500 -15.25 -15.37 8.10
C ILE A 500 -13.89 -15.39 8.76
N HIS A 501 -13.43 -16.57 9.17
CA HIS A 501 -12.14 -16.77 9.85
C HIS A 501 -11.00 -17.17 8.93
N THR A 502 -11.15 -17.00 7.62
CA THR A 502 -10.13 -17.44 6.66
C THR A 502 -8.80 -16.75 6.94
N VAL A 503 -8.80 -15.44 7.15
CA VAL A 503 -7.56 -14.67 7.32
C VAL A 503 -6.93 -14.98 8.67
N SER A 504 -7.68 -14.89 9.77
CA SER A 504 -7.18 -15.22 11.11
C SER A 504 -6.66 -16.65 11.21
N SER A 505 -7.37 -17.64 10.63
CA SER A 505 -6.94 -19.05 10.65
C SER A 505 -5.66 -19.27 9.84
N ILE A 506 -5.56 -18.67 8.64
CA ILE A 506 -4.33 -18.77 7.83
C ILE A 506 -3.16 -18.13 8.57
N LEU A 507 -3.35 -16.96 9.18
CA LEU A 507 -2.29 -16.29 9.93
C LEU A 507 -1.86 -17.09 11.15
N MET A 508 -2.79 -17.75 11.85
CA MET A 508 -2.46 -18.64 12.96
C MET A 508 -1.54 -19.79 12.51
N GLU A 509 -1.88 -20.49 11.43
CA GLU A 509 -1.04 -21.57 10.87
C GLU A 509 0.35 -21.05 10.46
N LEU A 510 0.40 -19.90 9.77
CA LEU A 510 1.65 -19.34 9.28
C LEU A 510 2.54 -18.82 10.42
N PHE A 511 1.95 -18.21 11.45
CA PHE A 511 2.68 -17.67 12.59
C PHE A 511 3.21 -18.77 13.50
N ASP A 512 2.47 -19.85 13.69
CA ASP A 512 2.98 -21.04 14.38
C ASP A 512 4.18 -21.63 13.61
N TYR A 513 4.08 -21.73 12.28
CA TYR A 513 5.22 -22.16 11.46
C TYR A 513 6.42 -21.22 11.59
N MET A 514 6.21 -19.90 11.59
CA MET A 514 7.28 -18.91 11.78
C MET A 514 7.99 -19.06 13.11
N LYS A 515 7.25 -19.30 14.20
CA LYS A 515 7.84 -19.51 15.53
C LYS A 515 8.72 -20.76 15.55
N ASP A 516 8.23 -21.86 14.97
CA ASP A 516 8.94 -23.14 14.95
C ASP A 516 10.19 -23.13 14.05
N HIS A 517 10.21 -22.26 13.03
CA HIS A 517 11.25 -22.25 11.98
C HIS A 517 11.98 -20.89 11.89
N LYS A 518 12.01 -20.09 12.96
CA LYS A 518 12.61 -18.74 12.94
C LYS A 518 14.10 -18.74 12.57
N GLU A 519 14.78 -19.86 12.81
CA GLU A 519 16.20 -20.03 12.49
C GLU A 519 16.49 -20.62 11.10
N ASP A 520 15.45 -21.04 10.37
CA ASP A 520 15.60 -21.70 9.07
C ASP A 520 15.77 -20.68 7.92
N ASP A 521 16.78 -20.88 7.08
CA ASP A 521 16.98 -20.07 5.88
C ASP A 521 15.91 -20.35 4.80
N SER A 522 15.23 -21.51 4.80
CA SER A 522 14.12 -21.78 3.86
C SER A 522 12.82 -21.11 4.27
N LEU A 523 12.74 -20.49 5.47
CA LEU A 523 11.52 -19.97 6.07
C LEU A 523 10.62 -19.20 5.10
N LEU A 524 11.17 -18.17 4.41
CA LEU A 524 10.38 -17.36 3.48
C LEU A 524 9.87 -18.16 2.27
N LYS A 525 10.67 -19.10 1.76
CA LYS A 525 10.27 -19.95 0.64
C LYS A 525 9.08 -20.83 1.05
N ASP A 526 9.18 -21.47 2.20
CA ASP A 526 8.15 -22.40 2.69
C ASP A 526 6.87 -21.65 3.06
N LEU A 527 6.98 -20.45 3.65
CA LEU A 527 5.84 -19.58 3.92
C LEU A 527 5.11 -19.19 2.63
N ARG A 528 5.83 -18.85 1.56
CA ARG A 528 5.20 -18.57 0.25
C ARG A 528 4.48 -19.78 -0.30
N GLU A 529 5.04 -20.98 -0.17
CA GLU A 529 4.39 -22.23 -0.59
C GLU A 529 3.10 -22.46 0.24
N LYS A 530 3.15 -22.29 1.56
CA LYS A 530 1.98 -22.41 2.44
C LYS A 530 0.88 -21.38 2.14
N ILE A 531 1.24 -20.10 1.95
CA ILE A 531 0.31 -19.05 1.52
C ILE A 531 -0.36 -19.47 0.19
N SER A 532 0.43 -20.00 -0.74
CA SER A 532 -0.07 -20.50 -2.02
C SER A 532 -1.07 -21.64 -1.86
N GLU A 533 -0.80 -22.57 -0.96
CA GLU A 533 -1.67 -23.72 -0.66
C GLU A 533 -2.95 -23.29 0.03
N ASN A 534 -2.87 -22.41 1.03
CA ASN A 534 -4.03 -21.91 1.74
C ASN A 534 -4.94 -21.06 0.82
N ALA A 535 -4.36 -20.23 -0.06
CA ALA A 535 -5.14 -19.53 -1.07
C ALA A 535 -5.81 -20.47 -2.08
N LYS A 536 -5.20 -21.62 -2.41
CA LYS A 536 -5.85 -22.65 -3.23
C LYS A 536 -7.02 -23.29 -2.50
N LYS A 537 -6.87 -23.62 -1.21
CA LYS A 537 -7.94 -24.23 -0.39
C LYS A 537 -9.14 -23.29 -0.24
N ALA A 538 -8.88 -21.99 -0.05
CA ALA A 538 -9.92 -20.97 0.04
C ALA A 538 -10.72 -20.78 -1.26
N LYS A 539 -10.30 -21.39 -2.38
CA LYS A 539 -11.00 -21.27 -3.67
C LYS A 539 -11.44 -22.63 -4.21
N GLN A 540 -12.67 -22.68 -4.72
CA GLN A 540 -13.25 -23.86 -5.37
C GLN A 540 -12.66 -24.18 -6.77
N LYS A 541 -11.54 -23.55 -7.19
CA LYS A 541 -10.82 -23.85 -8.45
C LYS A 541 -9.33 -24.01 -8.15
N PRO A 542 -8.61 -24.93 -8.82
CA PRO A 542 -7.17 -25.11 -8.60
C PRO A 542 -6.41 -23.86 -9.04
N MET A 543 -5.77 -23.20 -8.09
CA MET A 543 -4.92 -22.04 -8.33
C MET A 543 -3.46 -22.44 -8.26
N LYS A 544 -2.57 -21.71 -8.92
CA LYS A 544 -1.19 -21.53 -8.45
C LYS A 544 -1.17 -20.16 -7.77
N ALA A 545 -0.33 -19.93 -6.76
CA ALA A 545 -0.11 -18.57 -6.30
C ALA A 545 0.38 -17.74 -7.48
N CYS A 546 -0.56 -16.98 -8.00
CA CYS A 546 -0.41 -15.96 -9.00
C CYS A 546 -1.20 -14.83 -8.36
N VAL A 547 -0.51 -13.75 -8.05
CA VAL A 547 -0.99 -12.65 -7.20
C VAL A 547 -2.34 -12.13 -7.72
N ASN A 548 -2.63 -12.33 -9.01
CA ASN A 548 -3.78 -11.74 -9.68
C ASN A 548 -5.14 -12.43 -9.58
N GLN A 549 -5.28 -13.49 -8.80
CA GLN A 549 -6.58 -14.01 -8.44
C GLN A 549 -6.45 -14.47 -6.99
N GLY A 550 -7.29 -13.96 -6.08
CA GLY A 550 -7.12 -14.22 -4.63
C GLY A 550 -6.24 -13.19 -3.94
N PHE A 551 -6.04 -12.04 -4.59
CA PHE A 551 -5.19 -10.91 -4.22
C PHE A 551 -5.17 -10.54 -2.74
N CYS A 552 -6.32 -10.54 -2.06
CA CYS A 552 -6.39 -10.17 -0.64
C CYS A 552 -5.63 -11.19 0.23
N LEU A 553 -5.94 -12.47 0.03
CA LEU A 553 -5.30 -13.57 0.74
C LEU A 553 -3.86 -13.80 0.29
N LEU A 554 -3.54 -13.63 -0.99
CA LEU A 554 -2.18 -13.88 -1.49
C LEU A 554 -1.24 -12.70 -1.26
N GLY A 555 -1.58 -11.51 -1.74
CA GLY A 555 -0.73 -10.33 -1.64
C GLY A 555 -0.65 -9.81 -0.22
N GLY A 556 -1.80 -9.66 0.45
CA GLY A 556 -1.86 -9.10 1.78
C GLY A 556 -1.27 -9.97 2.88
N ILE A 557 -1.61 -11.26 2.92
CA ILE A 557 -1.01 -12.20 3.90
C ILE A 557 0.50 -12.31 3.65
N HIS A 558 0.92 -12.32 2.39
CA HIS A 558 2.34 -12.30 2.07
C HIS A 558 3.04 -11.05 2.59
N SER A 559 2.45 -9.85 2.43
CA SER A 559 2.97 -8.62 3.02
C SER A 559 3.03 -8.68 4.54
N ILE A 560 1.99 -9.20 5.21
CA ILE A 560 1.93 -9.36 6.67
C ILE A 560 3.06 -10.26 7.17
N VAL A 561 3.17 -11.46 6.60
CA VAL A 561 4.20 -12.44 6.97
C VAL A 561 5.60 -11.88 6.76
N ILE A 562 5.81 -11.19 5.64
CA ILE A 562 7.11 -10.58 5.31
C ILE A 562 7.47 -9.48 6.29
N ALA A 563 6.53 -8.64 6.70
CA ALA A 563 6.78 -7.58 7.68
C ALA A 563 7.24 -8.12 9.05
N LEU A 564 6.98 -9.38 9.35
CA LEU A 564 7.31 -10.04 10.62
C LEU A 564 8.53 -10.99 10.53
N LEU A 565 9.20 -11.08 9.38
CA LEU A 565 10.35 -11.97 9.24
C LEU A 565 11.54 -11.52 10.12
N PRO A 566 12.37 -12.48 10.59
CA PRO A 566 13.66 -12.17 11.21
C PRO A 566 14.56 -11.37 10.27
N GLU A 567 15.40 -10.50 10.82
CA GLU A 567 16.32 -9.63 10.07
C GLU A 567 17.55 -10.35 9.53
N ARG A 568 17.30 -11.43 8.80
CA ARG A 568 18.31 -12.31 8.23
C ARG A 568 18.23 -12.26 6.71
N THR A 569 19.22 -11.60 6.11
CA THR A 569 19.34 -11.53 4.65
C THR A 569 19.39 -12.91 3.99
N SER A 570 19.95 -13.92 4.66
CA SER A 570 20.02 -15.30 4.16
C SER A 570 18.65 -15.90 3.85
N ILE A 571 17.62 -15.60 4.65
CA ILE A 571 16.23 -16.06 4.44
C ILE A 571 15.69 -15.55 3.10
N ILE A 572 15.94 -14.27 2.80
CA ILE A 572 15.51 -13.65 1.54
C ILE A 572 16.24 -14.28 0.36
N LEU A 573 17.54 -14.42 0.49
CA LEU A 573 18.41 -14.91 -0.56
C LEU A 573 18.18 -16.39 -0.90
N ASN A 574 17.88 -17.22 0.10
CA ASN A 574 17.52 -18.62 -0.10
C ASN A 574 16.22 -18.77 -0.90
N ALA A 575 15.24 -17.88 -0.66
CA ALA A 575 13.97 -17.86 -1.40
C ALA A 575 14.11 -17.46 -2.88
N HIS A 576 15.26 -16.90 -3.29
CA HIS A 576 15.56 -16.50 -4.67
C HIS A 576 16.90 -17.10 -5.12
N PRO A 577 16.98 -18.42 -5.33
CA PRO A 577 18.24 -19.09 -5.58
C PRO A 577 18.86 -18.61 -6.90
N SER A 578 19.87 -17.75 -6.76
CA SER A 578 20.77 -17.35 -7.82
C SER A 578 21.97 -18.31 -7.87
N LYS A 579 22.38 -18.73 -9.08
CA LYS A 579 23.59 -19.56 -9.25
C LYS A 579 24.85 -18.85 -8.74
N ALA A 580 24.90 -17.53 -8.79
CA ALA A 580 26.04 -16.73 -8.36
C ALA A 580 26.13 -16.62 -6.83
N LEU A 581 24.99 -16.65 -6.15
CA LEU A 581 24.93 -16.54 -4.71
C LEU A 581 25.44 -17.82 -4.01
N MET A 582 25.11 -19.00 -4.55
CA MET A 582 25.63 -20.27 -4.01
C MET A 582 27.15 -20.39 -4.12
N GLN A 583 27.78 -19.65 -5.03
CA GLN A 583 29.24 -19.66 -5.24
C GLN A 583 29.98 -18.61 -4.42
N SER A 584 29.28 -17.60 -3.88
CA SER A 584 29.92 -16.46 -3.22
C SER A 584 29.39 -16.26 -1.79
N LYS A 585 29.80 -17.15 -0.88
CA LYS A 585 29.50 -17.04 0.56
C LYS A 585 29.98 -15.72 1.20
N ASN A 586 30.78 -14.90 0.50
CA ASN A 586 31.41 -13.69 1.03
C ASN A 586 30.89 -12.37 0.44
N THR A 587 29.95 -12.38 -0.52
CA THR A 587 29.50 -11.12 -1.13
C THR A 587 28.51 -10.42 -0.21
N ARG A 588 28.96 -9.35 0.46
CA ARG A 588 28.06 -8.51 1.27
C ARG A 588 27.07 -7.82 0.35
N CYS A 589 25.77 -8.05 0.58
CA CYS A 589 24.72 -7.27 -0.06
C CYS A 589 24.71 -5.86 0.56
N ASN A 590 24.92 -4.83 -0.26
CA ASN A 590 24.89 -3.43 0.20
C ASN A 590 23.47 -2.84 0.26
N ILE A 591 22.44 -3.64 -0.04
CA ILE A 591 21.04 -3.22 0.00
C ILE A 591 20.56 -3.41 1.44
N PRO A 592 19.99 -2.36 2.09
CA PRO A 592 19.37 -2.48 3.41
C PRO A 592 18.35 -3.63 3.46
N PHE A 593 18.30 -4.35 4.58
CA PHE A 593 17.39 -5.50 4.76
C PHE A 593 15.94 -5.23 4.32
N PRO A 594 15.24 -4.17 4.81
CA PRO A 594 13.87 -3.89 4.38
C PRO A 594 13.72 -3.59 2.89
N GLU A 595 14.70 -2.93 2.25
CA GLU A 595 14.65 -2.68 0.82
C GLU A 595 14.84 -3.97 0.02
N LEU A 596 15.78 -4.81 0.45
CA LEU A 596 15.99 -6.14 -0.14
C LEU A 596 14.73 -7.01 -0.01
N LEU A 597 14.03 -6.87 1.11
CA LEU A 597 12.78 -7.56 1.39
C LEU A 597 11.63 -7.06 0.49
N LEU A 598 11.50 -5.74 0.33
CA LEU A 598 10.56 -5.15 -0.64
C LEU A 598 10.87 -5.59 -2.08
N TYR A 599 12.14 -5.58 -2.47
CA TYR A 599 12.56 -6.06 -3.79
C TYR A 599 12.25 -7.54 -3.99
N SER A 600 12.42 -8.36 -2.93
CA SER A 600 12.01 -9.77 -2.93
C SER A 600 10.51 -9.94 -3.15
N VAL A 601 9.67 -9.07 -2.56
CA VAL A 601 8.22 -9.04 -2.82
C VAL A 601 7.94 -8.73 -4.28
N ILE A 602 8.46 -7.60 -4.76
CA ILE A 602 8.23 -7.08 -6.12
C ILE A 602 8.75 -8.05 -7.20
N THR A 603 9.86 -8.75 -6.94
CA THR A 603 10.44 -9.75 -7.85
C THR A 603 9.45 -10.87 -8.20
N ASN A 604 8.48 -11.18 -7.35
CA ASN A 604 7.46 -12.19 -7.66
C ASN A 604 6.51 -11.75 -8.78
N GLY A 605 6.45 -10.44 -9.07
CA GLY A 605 5.64 -9.82 -10.11
C GLY A 605 4.16 -9.77 -9.76
N TYR A 606 3.37 -9.22 -10.70
CA TYR A 606 1.90 -9.09 -10.65
C TYR A 606 1.35 -8.25 -9.46
N ASP A 607 0.64 -7.14 -9.74
CA ASP A 607 0.15 -6.18 -8.71
C ASP A 607 1.27 -5.62 -7.82
N THR A 608 2.41 -5.36 -8.45
CA THR A 608 3.64 -4.99 -7.76
C THR A 608 3.56 -3.65 -7.06
N ASP A 609 2.76 -2.73 -7.57
CA ASP A 609 2.39 -1.46 -6.94
C ASP A 609 1.62 -1.70 -5.65
N THR A 610 0.49 -2.41 -5.67
CA THR A 610 -0.35 -2.57 -4.48
C THR A 610 0.34 -3.37 -3.39
N VAL A 611 0.92 -4.53 -3.74
CA VAL A 611 1.66 -5.34 -2.76
C VAL A 611 2.91 -4.60 -2.31
N GLY A 612 3.52 -3.81 -3.20
CA GLY A 612 4.60 -2.89 -2.87
C GLY A 612 4.17 -1.89 -1.81
N ALA A 613 3.06 -1.18 -2.01
CA ALA A 613 2.52 -0.16 -1.12
C ALA A 613 2.23 -0.73 0.27
N ILE A 614 1.50 -1.85 0.35
CA ILE A 614 1.16 -2.52 1.62
C ILE A 614 2.41 -2.97 2.36
N SER A 615 3.35 -3.61 1.66
CA SER A 615 4.59 -4.09 2.27
C SER A 615 5.46 -2.92 2.72
N GLY A 616 5.61 -1.90 1.87
CA GLY A 616 6.39 -0.71 2.14
C GLY A 616 5.84 0.05 3.35
N TYR A 617 4.52 0.16 3.48
CA TYR A 617 3.85 0.75 4.64
C TYR A 617 4.27 0.09 5.96
N MET A 618 4.17 -1.24 6.06
CA MET A 618 4.54 -1.97 7.28
C MET A 618 6.06 -1.97 7.52
N LEU A 619 6.87 -2.09 6.47
CA LEU A 619 8.33 -1.99 6.58
C LEU A 619 8.77 -0.60 7.01
N GLY A 620 8.09 0.44 6.53
CA GLY A 620 8.28 1.82 6.96
C GLY A 620 7.93 2.02 8.43
N ALA A 621 6.80 1.46 8.87
CA ALA A 621 6.40 1.47 10.27
C ALA A 621 7.39 0.70 11.17
N ARG A 622 7.99 -0.39 10.67
CA ARG A 622 8.98 -1.21 11.39
C ARG A 622 10.34 -0.53 11.48
N PHE A 623 10.90 -0.16 10.33
CA PHE A 623 12.30 0.25 10.22
C PHE A 623 12.51 1.76 10.22
N GLY A 624 11.44 2.55 10.14
CA GLY A 624 11.52 3.99 9.99
C GLY A 624 11.96 4.43 8.60
N VAL A 625 12.01 5.75 8.39
CA VAL A 625 12.36 6.32 7.10
C VAL A 625 13.87 6.45 6.89
N SER A 626 14.61 6.62 7.99
CA SER A 626 16.04 6.88 8.01
C SER A 626 16.90 5.69 7.54
N SER A 627 16.35 4.47 7.54
CA SER A 627 17.14 3.25 7.44
C SER A 627 17.20 2.60 6.05
N TRP A 628 16.28 2.90 5.12
CA TRP A 628 16.19 2.07 3.89
C TRP A 628 15.60 2.65 2.61
N ILE A 629 15.03 3.86 2.62
CA ILE A 629 14.42 4.40 1.40
C ILE A 629 15.51 5.10 0.56
N LEU A 630 16.25 4.32 -0.23
CA LEU A 630 17.45 4.79 -0.91
C LEU A 630 17.19 5.77 -2.06
N HIS A 631 16.00 5.74 -2.66
CA HIS A 631 15.70 6.49 -3.89
C HIS A 631 14.54 7.48 -3.71
N LYS A 632 14.42 8.10 -2.52
CA LYS A 632 13.37 9.11 -2.26
C LYS A 632 13.36 10.24 -3.28
N SER A 633 14.55 10.70 -3.69
CA SER A 633 14.75 11.78 -4.67
C SER A 633 14.14 11.48 -6.05
N CYS A 634 13.86 10.22 -6.36
CA CYS A 634 13.23 9.83 -7.63
C CYS A 634 11.70 9.95 -7.60
N ILE A 635 11.08 10.25 -6.45
CA ILE A 635 9.62 10.39 -6.33
C ILE A 635 9.21 11.80 -6.75
N VAL A 636 8.25 11.88 -7.67
CA VAL A 636 7.82 13.17 -8.26
C VAL A 636 7.10 14.05 -7.23
N ASP A 637 6.26 13.46 -6.37
CA ASP A 637 5.47 14.19 -5.36
C ASP A 637 6.20 14.31 -4.01
N PHE A 638 7.56 14.34 -4.02
CA PHE A 638 8.39 14.24 -2.83
C PHE A 638 8.03 15.26 -1.74
N GLU A 639 7.92 16.55 -2.10
CA GLU A 639 7.69 17.64 -1.14
C GLU A 639 6.32 17.52 -0.45
N ARG A 640 5.29 17.10 -1.20
CA ARG A 640 3.95 16.87 -0.65
C ARG A 640 3.96 15.70 0.31
N ILE A 641 4.61 14.59 -0.02
CA ILE A 641 4.70 13.42 0.87
C ILE A 641 5.43 13.77 2.18
N GLU A 642 6.51 14.55 2.10
CA GLU A 642 7.22 15.03 3.29
C GLU A 642 6.30 15.89 4.17
N LYS A 643 5.54 16.83 3.58
CA LYS A 643 4.55 17.66 4.27
C LYS A 643 3.49 16.81 5.01
N TYR A 644 3.02 15.71 4.41
CA TYR A 644 2.10 14.79 5.08
C TYR A 644 2.73 14.17 6.32
N GLY A 645 3.94 13.63 6.19
CA GLY A 645 4.65 13.01 7.29
C GLY A 645 4.98 13.99 8.41
N GLU A 646 5.46 15.20 8.08
CA GLU A 646 5.75 16.25 9.04
C GLU A 646 4.51 16.66 9.83
N LYS A 647 3.36 16.84 9.17
CA LYS A 647 2.10 17.18 9.85
C LYS A 647 1.65 16.09 10.81
N ILE A 648 1.80 14.83 10.45
CA ILE A 648 1.38 13.70 11.29
C ILE A 648 2.32 13.52 12.49
N VAL A 649 3.63 13.63 12.25
CA VAL A 649 4.62 13.67 13.32
C VAL A 649 4.34 14.84 14.25
N LYS A 650 4.01 16.02 13.72
CA LYS A 650 3.63 17.18 14.52
C LYS A 650 2.39 16.92 15.37
N PHE A 651 1.31 16.37 14.81
CA PHE A 651 0.12 16.00 15.59
C PHE A 651 0.46 15.07 16.74
N TRP A 652 1.32 14.08 16.48
CA TRP A 652 1.78 13.17 17.51
C TRP A 652 2.65 13.89 18.57
N MET A 653 3.56 14.76 18.18
CA MET A 653 4.43 15.53 19.09
C MET A 653 3.63 16.49 19.98
N ASP A 654 2.74 17.30 19.40
CA ASP A 654 1.92 18.28 20.13
C ASP A 654 1.03 17.61 21.20
N ARG A 655 0.70 16.34 20.95
CA ARG A 655 -0.06 15.48 21.86
C ARG A 655 0.80 14.88 22.97
N ASN A 656 1.96 14.29 22.66
CA ASN A 656 2.80 13.61 23.66
C ASN A 656 3.74 14.55 24.42
N HIS A 657 3.93 15.78 23.93
CA HIS A 657 4.64 16.85 24.61
C HIS A 657 3.68 18.00 24.89
N PRO A 658 2.87 17.93 25.97
CA PRO A 658 2.35 19.16 26.54
C PRO A 658 3.58 19.99 26.91
N THR A 659 3.83 21.04 26.13
CA THR A 659 4.92 21.98 26.34
C THR A 659 5.02 22.28 27.83
N MET A 660 6.16 21.97 28.44
CA MET A 660 6.47 22.24 29.85
C MET A 660 6.36 23.73 30.23
N LYS A 661 5.96 24.60 29.30
CA LYS A 661 5.94 26.05 29.40
C LYS A 661 4.70 26.65 30.06
N GLU A 662 3.66 25.88 30.43
CA GLU A 662 2.41 26.46 30.98
C GLU A 662 1.90 25.85 32.30
N ILE A 663 2.73 25.17 33.10
CA ILE A 663 2.36 24.78 34.49
C ILE A 663 2.71 25.91 35.48
N THR A 664 2.40 27.16 35.15
CA THR A 664 2.54 28.28 36.11
C THR A 664 1.29 29.13 36.31
N THR A 665 0.15 28.79 35.70
CA THR A 665 -1.09 29.56 35.91
C THR A 665 -2.29 28.65 36.12
N THR A 666 -3.08 28.97 37.13
CA THR A 666 -4.25 28.26 37.69
C THR A 666 -5.46 28.19 36.76
N SER A 667 -5.27 28.08 35.44
CA SER A 667 -6.36 28.05 34.47
C SER A 667 -7.08 26.69 34.48
N PRO A 668 -8.43 26.66 34.42
CA PRO A 668 -9.20 25.42 34.36
C PRO A 668 -8.85 24.57 33.13
N TYR A 669 -8.84 23.26 33.33
CA TYR A 669 -8.41 22.21 32.39
C TYR A 669 -9.10 22.23 31.00
N SER A 670 -10.23 22.95 30.85
CA SER A 670 -10.97 23.03 29.59
C SER A 670 -10.28 23.90 28.53
N SER A 671 -9.63 25.01 28.92
CA SER A 671 -9.05 25.97 27.96
C SER A 671 -7.84 25.41 27.21
N ILE A 672 -7.12 24.45 27.81
CA ILE A 672 -5.93 23.82 27.23
C ILE A 672 -6.31 22.85 26.11
N VAL A 673 -7.43 22.16 26.24
CA VAL A 673 -7.89 21.19 25.23
C VAL A 673 -8.34 21.94 23.97
N GLU A 674 -9.14 23.00 24.12
CA GLU A 674 -9.61 23.82 22.98
C GLU A 674 -8.44 24.45 22.19
N ALA A 675 -7.43 24.98 22.89
CA ALA A 675 -6.24 25.54 22.23
C ALA A 675 -5.48 24.50 21.41
N LYS A 676 -5.39 23.25 21.90
CA LYS A 676 -4.74 22.15 21.17
C LYS A 676 -5.54 21.72 19.94
N LEU A 677 -6.86 21.78 19.97
CA LEU A 677 -7.68 21.39 18.82
C LEU A 677 -7.71 22.41 17.70
N ASN A 678 -7.67 23.70 18.04
CA ASN A 678 -7.50 24.75 17.05
C ASN A 678 -6.15 24.66 16.29
N SER A 679 -5.20 23.84 16.79
CA SER A 679 -3.94 23.57 16.09
C SER A 679 -4.00 22.43 15.07
N ILE A 680 -5.04 21.58 15.11
CA ILE A 680 -5.22 20.55 14.07
C ILE A 680 -5.75 21.24 12.82
N GLN A 681 -4.89 21.32 11.82
CA GLN A 681 -5.22 21.87 10.51
C GLN A 681 -5.25 20.72 9.50
N LEU A 682 -6.15 20.80 8.51
CA LEU A 682 -6.11 19.90 7.37
C LEU A 682 -4.70 19.86 6.76
N ILE A 683 -4.27 18.70 6.27
CA ILE A 683 -2.99 18.60 5.57
C ILE A 683 -3.05 19.44 4.30
N GLU A 684 -4.15 19.29 3.59
CA GLU A 684 -4.59 20.07 2.44
C GLU A 684 -6.11 20.01 2.35
N SER A 685 -6.72 21.00 1.69
CA SER A 685 -8.15 20.95 1.41
C SER A 685 -8.44 19.88 0.35
N MET A 686 -9.70 19.42 0.26
CA MET A 686 -10.13 18.51 -0.80
C MET A 686 -9.86 19.10 -2.20
N GLU A 687 -10.04 20.41 -2.38
CA GLU A 687 -9.78 21.08 -3.66
C GLU A 687 -8.29 21.09 -4.01
N GLU A 688 -7.42 21.44 -3.05
CA GLU A 688 -5.97 21.40 -3.19
C GLU A 688 -5.48 19.99 -3.54
N TYR A 689 -5.96 18.99 -2.80
CA TYR A 689 -5.69 17.57 -3.03
C TYR A 689 -6.03 17.17 -4.48
N LEU A 690 -7.27 17.46 -4.91
CA LEU A 690 -7.76 17.03 -6.22
C LEU A 690 -7.02 17.72 -7.35
N ASN A 691 -6.71 19.00 -7.21
CA ASN A 691 -5.96 19.72 -8.23
C ASN A 691 -4.53 19.18 -8.38
N GLN A 692 -3.85 18.89 -7.27
CA GLN A 692 -2.51 18.29 -7.31
C GLN A 692 -2.52 16.90 -7.95
N GLU A 693 -3.51 16.06 -7.64
CA GLU A 693 -3.63 14.75 -8.27
C GLU A 693 -3.96 14.82 -9.77
N ARG A 694 -4.76 15.82 -10.18
CA ARG A 694 -5.01 16.09 -11.61
C ARG A 694 -3.72 16.49 -12.31
N LEU A 695 -2.89 17.33 -11.68
CA LEU A 695 -1.59 17.73 -12.20
C LEU A 695 -0.67 16.51 -12.40
N LEU A 696 -0.57 15.62 -11.41
CA LEU A 696 0.20 14.38 -11.53
C LEU A 696 -0.35 13.45 -12.62
N SER A 697 -1.66 13.40 -12.79
CA SER A 697 -2.31 12.62 -13.85
C SER A 697 -2.02 13.18 -15.25
N VAL A 698 -2.03 14.52 -15.41
CA VAL A 698 -1.61 15.19 -16.65
C VAL A 698 -0.13 14.93 -16.93
N TYR A 699 0.73 15.09 -15.93
CA TYR A 699 2.16 14.80 -16.05
C TYR A 699 2.41 13.35 -16.48
N CYS A 700 1.72 12.39 -15.87
CA CYS A 700 1.78 10.98 -16.24
C CYS A 700 1.30 10.73 -17.68
N SER A 701 0.26 11.43 -18.14
CA SER A 701 -0.19 11.37 -19.54
C SER A 701 0.90 11.83 -20.51
N ILE A 702 1.52 12.97 -20.22
CA ILE A 702 2.59 13.54 -21.05
C ILE A 702 3.78 12.58 -21.14
N GLN A 703 4.25 12.05 -20.02
CA GLN A 703 5.36 11.09 -19.99
C GLN A 703 5.04 9.83 -20.80
N ARG A 704 3.81 9.30 -20.68
CA ARG A 704 3.38 8.15 -21.48
C ARG A 704 3.35 8.47 -22.98
N HIS A 705 2.86 9.64 -23.39
CA HIS A 705 2.89 10.04 -24.79
C HIS A 705 4.31 10.17 -25.32
N GLN A 706 5.25 10.75 -24.56
CA GLN A 706 6.66 10.82 -24.94
C GLN A 706 7.29 9.43 -25.17
N ILE A 707 6.96 8.47 -24.30
CA ILE A 707 7.38 7.06 -24.47
C ILE A 707 6.74 6.46 -25.74
N MET A 708 5.44 6.69 -25.94
CA MET A 708 4.71 6.20 -27.12
C MET A 708 5.30 6.74 -28.42
N ASP A 709 5.65 8.02 -28.47
CA ASP A 709 6.23 8.65 -29.66
C ASP A 709 7.62 8.12 -29.97
N THR A 710 8.36 7.67 -28.94
CA THR A 710 9.69 7.05 -29.10
C THR A 710 9.62 5.66 -29.73
N TYR A 711 8.59 4.86 -29.41
CA TYR A 711 8.53 3.44 -29.78
C TYR A 711 7.46 3.09 -30.81
N VAL A 712 6.48 3.97 -31.03
CA VAL A 712 5.42 3.81 -32.01
C VAL A 712 5.32 5.09 -32.85
N PRO A 713 6.30 5.33 -33.74
CA PRO A 713 6.25 6.49 -34.62
C PRO A 713 5.00 6.39 -35.51
N MET A 714 4.33 7.53 -35.73
CA MET A 714 3.24 7.60 -36.69
C MET A 714 3.79 7.97 -38.06
N TYR A 715 3.22 7.39 -39.10
CA TYR A 715 3.50 7.74 -40.48
C TYR A 715 2.26 8.41 -41.04
N ARG A 716 2.41 9.54 -41.75
CA ARG A 716 1.30 10.13 -42.52
C ARG A 716 1.48 9.73 -43.99
N PRO A 717 0.38 9.36 -44.68
CA PRO A 717 0.40 9.24 -46.12
C PRO A 717 0.81 10.59 -46.71
N ASN A 718 1.82 10.60 -47.58
CA ASN A 718 2.30 11.81 -48.21
C ASN A 718 1.27 12.26 -49.27
N THR A 719 0.37 13.17 -48.92
CA THR A 719 -0.76 13.57 -49.79
C THR A 719 -0.35 14.37 -51.01
N THR A 720 0.92 14.79 -51.11
CA THR A 720 1.43 15.66 -52.19
C THR A 720 2.13 14.92 -53.33
N GLN A 721 2.38 13.61 -53.22
CA GLN A 721 3.00 12.83 -54.30
C GLN A 721 1.99 11.86 -54.92
N THR A 722 1.56 12.18 -56.14
CA THR A 722 0.60 11.38 -56.93
C THR A 722 1.18 10.10 -57.54
N SER A 723 2.45 9.76 -57.29
CA SER A 723 3.09 8.63 -58.00
C SER A 723 4.10 7.78 -57.21
N GLY A 724 4.13 7.86 -55.87
CA GLY A 724 5.02 7.00 -55.07
C GLY A 724 4.50 6.75 -53.65
N HIS A 725 4.53 5.50 -53.20
CA HIS A 725 4.13 5.06 -51.85
C HIS A 725 5.16 5.44 -50.75
N ASP A 726 5.73 6.64 -50.80
CA ASP A 726 6.66 7.08 -49.76
C ASP A 726 5.86 7.65 -48.58
N GLU A 727 5.71 6.86 -47.52
CA GLU A 727 5.15 7.29 -46.24
C GLU A 727 6.18 8.14 -45.48
N GLU A 728 5.83 9.38 -45.15
CA GLU A 728 6.69 10.23 -44.32
C GLU A 728 6.45 9.92 -42.84
N MET A 729 7.53 9.67 -42.09
CA MET A 729 7.46 9.55 -40.64
C MET A 729 7.12 10.92 -40.05
N VAL A 730 5.91 11.08 -39.54
CA VAL A 730 5.51 12.32 -38.88
C VAL A 730 5.66 12.09 -37.39
N LEU A 731 6.54 12.87 -36.75
CA LEU A 731 6.59 12.94 -35.30
C LEU A 731 5.17 13.13 -34.79
N SER A 732 4.71 12.13 -34.04
CA SER A 732 3.35 12.05 -33.58
C SER A 732 3.04 13.30 -32.76
N LYS A 733 1.98 14.03 -33.14
CA LYS A 733 1.47 15.19 -32.40
C LYS A 733 0.81 14.81 -31.06
N ARG A 734 1.03 13.59 -30.52
CA ARG A 734 0.42 13.15 -29.25
C ARG A 734 0.85 14.03 -28.07
N THR A 735 2.07 14.56 -28.10
CA THR A 735 2.53 15.57 -27.14
C THR A 735 1.96 16.96 -27.41
N ASP A 736 1.58 17.28 -28.65
CA ASP A 736 1.03 18.59 -29.00
C ASP A 736 -0.36 18.81 -28.37
N TYR A 737 -1.15 17.75 -28.21
CA TYR A 737 -2.43 17.77 -27.47
C TYR A 737 -2.30 18.21 -26.01
N HIS A 738 -1.10 18.10 -25.45
CA HIS A 738 -0.79 18.52 -24.08
C HIS A 738 0.32 19.57 -24.05
N SER A 739 0.58 20.27 -25.15
CA SER A 739 1.80 21.09 -25.26
C SER A 739 1.83 22.17 -24.18
N LEU A 740 2.62 21.88 -23.15
CA LEU A 740 3.14 22.84 -22.20
C LEU A 740 4.09 23.84 -22.90
N LEU A 741 4.28 23.74 -24.23
CA LEU A 741 4.98 24.73 -25.05
C LEU A 741 4.32 26.11 -25.00
N ASN A 742 3.02 26.19 -24.72
CA ASN A 742 2.34 27.48 -24.45
C ASN A 742 2.56 28.00 -23.01
N LEU A 743 3.22 27.21 -22.15
CA LEU A 743 3.52 27.54 -20.75
C LEU A 743 5.02 27.76 -20.49
N GLN A 744 5.88 27.43 -21.45
CA GLN A 744 7.29 27.86 -21.50
C GLN A 744 7.38 29.32 -21.91
#